data_AF-A0AA36MTL3-F1
#
_entry.id   AF-A0AA36MTL3-F1
#
_cell.length_a   1.000
_cell.length_b   1.000
_cell.length_c   1.000
_cell.angle_alpha   90.00
_cell.angle_beta   90.00
_cell.angle_gamma   90.00
#
_symmetry.space_group_name_H-M   'P 1'
#
loop_
_entity.id
_entity.type
_entity.pdbx_description
1 polymer ?
#
loop_
_entity_poly.entity_id
_entity_poly.type
_entity_poly.pdbx_seq_one_letter_code
_entity_poly.pdbx_strand_id
1 'polypeptide(L)'
;MATKGKLSSPQDSQLQSTQLPSTRSAERSSLDAFSFNASDRRYVTVSSGGAQVGGGSYNAYFEDHLSRLHADIELTTRKLELEQRRLAKLDKDLTAAESEYTQKQQKYKVLQSSQEDAQGQRHKELLQLERQLDLKISSYNRLNAHNDGLRAQIDQLRKERQLLDQVFRKVENSIRGSRRAIEEANSEINNNKCEHDKMQQRCQALGKALERERKNFQTNTEDLKKQIREQNQKAREQELLSRAGRTDKSEERRGASRRKNYMVADEEEAFSESAMHRRILKVCFLNTIQRRHIKQHMKNIEVFEQAFSTIKSSTLISDIEEIVKIFVSLEQRNFSLLTYVNQLNRDIETIQIRNKELQATIDARNPEGPADPWKDMNPHASENFPAVLTYAGKQVAEQGHDARALAEIKQQIQKTLDATEEKDHDVAALSKYLEECRPNIWNIVKFLKEEIPSLVEQGYEGDLPAMKMSAPDEHDGQMNHHLMYVEEALMLFRACLGSADMRHTGVQAKQPAGLKKPTDLPSMAHFTLANAPDDDDDDEAGIETSTWTRSELRHKAQQNIARRRRKPGQTGNKLSMEERRADYDEEGSSMRREGSLPSKELGEAPQFSKSSSMVDNKTEETGRDEMWWRGAGREKKK
;
A
#
# COMPACT_ATOMS: atom_id res chain seq x y z
N MET A 1 -17.03 -47.30 -1.78
CA MET A 1 -17.62 -46.32 -2.71
C MET A 1 -16.54 -45.27 -3.00
N ALA A 2 -15.54 -45.49 -3.86
CA ALA A 2 -15.54 -45.72 -5.31
C ALA A 2 -16.06 -44.52 -6.12
N THR A 3 -15.18 -43.58 -6.47
CA THR A 3 -15.05 -43.04 -7.84
C THR A 3 -13.63 -42.47 -8.03
N LYS A 4 -12.89 -43.11 -8.94
CA LYS A 4 -11.58 -42.68 -9.46
C LYS A 4 -11.82 -41.90 -10.74
N GLY A 5 -11.37 -40.65 -10.83
CA GLY A 5 -11.32 -39.88 -12.07
C GLY A 5 -9.99 -40.12 -12.78
N LYS A 6 -9.96 -41.11 -13.68
CA LYS A 6 -8.93 -41.29 -14.72
C LYS A 6 -9.24 -40.31 -15.86
N LEU A 7 -8.32 -39.43 -16.20
CA LEU A 7 -8.35 -38.70 -17.47
C LEU A 7 -7.23 -39.21 -18.38
N SER A 8 -7.61 -39.31 -19.65
CA SER A 8 -7.14 -40.20 -20.69
C SER A 8 -6.01 -39.64 -21.52
N SER A 9 -5.19 -40.58 -22.02
CA SER A 9 -4.22 -40.44 -23.10
C SER A 9 -4.78 -39.77 -24.36
N PRO A 10 -3.98 -38.98 -25.10
CA PRO A 10 -4.31 -38.60 -26.47
C PRO A 10 -3.74 -39.65 -27.44
N GLN A 11 -4.62 -40.25 -28.25
CA GLN A 11 -4.26 -41.05 -29.42
C GLN A 11 -4.54 -40.25 -30.70
N ASP A 12 -3.65 -40.46 -31.66
CA ASP A 12 -3.85 -40.37 -33.11
C ASP A 12 -4.09 -38.99 -33.73
N SER A 13 -3.00 -38.42 -34.26
CA SER A 13 -3.05 -37.47 -35.37
C SER A 13 -2.22 -38.05 -36.51
N GLN A 14 -2.90 -38.83 -37.36
CA GLN A 14 -2.41 -39.20 -38.68
C GLN A 14 -2.31 -37.94 -39.53
N LEU A 15 -1.10 -37.66 -40.02
CA LEU A 15 -0.85 -36.68 -41.06
C LEU A 15 -1.39 -37.23 -42.40
N GLN A 16 -2.59 -36.81 -42.79
CA GLN A 16 -3.02 -36.80 -44.18
C GLN A 16 -2.52 -35.51 -44.82
N SER A 17 -1.52 -35.62 -45.69
CA SER A 17 -1.11 -34.52 -46.59
C SER A 17 -1.40 -34.94 -48.04
N THR A 18 -2.53 -34.43 -48.51
CA THR A 18 -2.78 -33.88 -49.85
C THR A 18 -1.91 -34.38 -51.01
N GLN A 19 -2.40 -35.42 -51.68
CA GLN A 19 -2.20 -35.59 -53.12
C GLN A 19 -3.19 -34.67 -53.86
N LEU A 20 -2.67 -33.70 -54.62
CA LEU A 20 -3.48 -32.96 -55.58
C LEU A 20 -3.45 -33.68 -56.95
N PRO A 21 -4.61 -33.80 -57.61
CA PRO A 21 -4.72 -34.31 -58.97
C PRO A 21 -4.54 -33.15 -59.97
N SER A 22 -3.81 -33.37 -61.05
CA SER A 22 -3.83 -32.47 -62.21
C SER A 22 -4.33 -33.22 -63.44
N THR A 23 -5.53 -32.85 -63.82
CA THR A 23 -6.25 -33.17 -65.05
C THR A 23 -5.75 -32.29 -66.20
N ARG A 24 -5.37 -32.89 -67.33
CA ARG A 24 -5.70 -32.43 -68.70
C ARG A 24 -5.16 -33.45 -69.72
N SER A 25 -6.03 -34.26 -70.32
CA SER A 25 -6.76 -33.98 -71.56
C SER A 25 -5.88 -34.00 -72.82
N ALA A 26 -5.88 -35.14 -73.51
CA ALA A 26 -6.05 -35.22 -74.96
C ALA A 26 -6.28 -36.69 -75.33
N GLU A 27 -7.54 -37.10 -75.33
CA GLU A 27 -8.02 -38.20 -76.17
C GLU A 27 -8.01 -37.77 -77.65
N ARG A 28 -8.19 -38.79 -78.51
CA ARG A 28 -8.37 -38.76 -79.97
C ARG A 28 -7.04 -38.74 -80.74
N SER A 29 -6.82 -39.52 -81.78
CA SER A 29 -7.60 -40.52 -82.53
C SER A 29 -6.68 -40.95 -83.68
N SER A 30 -6.70 -42.23 -84.09
CA SER A 30 -7.18 -42.66 -85.43
C SER A 30 -6.27 -42.33 -86.63
N LEU A 31 -6.30 -43.24 -87.62
CA LEU A 31 -5.62 -43.26 -88.94
C LEU A 31 -4.30 -44.06 -88.90
N ASP A 32 -4.19 -45.31 -89.35
CA ASP A 32 -4.82 -45.97 -90.51
C ASP A 32 -4.85 -45.07 -91.75
N ALA A 33 -3.76 -45.12 -92.51
CA ALA A 33 -3.69 -44.65 -93.88
C ALA A 33 -2.78 -45.56 -94.71
N PHE A 34 -3.42 -46.52 -95.37
CA PHE A 34 -2.99 -47.05 -96.66
C PHE A 34 -2.69 -45.91 -97.64
N SER A 35 -1.55 -45.97 -98.32
CA SER A 35 -1.35 -45.34 -99.63
C SER A 35 -0.17 -46.05 -100.29
N PHE A 36 -0.40 -47.09 -101.09
CA PHE A 36 -0.54 -46.98 -102.55
C PHE A 36 0.34 -45.88 -103.15
N ASN A 37 1.54 -46.25 -103.58
CA ASN A 37 2.11 -45.63 -104.76
C ASN A 37 2.74 -46.69 -105.65
N ALA A 38 1.88 -47.22 -106.52
CA ALA A 38 2.27 -47.86 -107.76
C ALA A 38 2.75 -46.76 -108.71
N SER A 39 3.93 -46.94 -109.31
CA SER A 39 4.32 -46.50 -110.67
C SER A 39 5.84 -46.52 -110.77
N ASP A 40 6.43 -47.59 -111.31
CA ASP A 40 7.21 -47.40 -112.53
C ASP A 40 7.32 -48.72 -113.31
N ARG A 41 6.58 -48.76 -114.41
CA ARG A 41 6.68 -49.74 -115.48
C ARG A 41 7.83 -49.30 -116.37
N ARG A 42 8.86 -50.13 -116.53
CA ARG A 42 9.60 -50.18 -117.80
C ARG A 42 9.74 -51.60 -118.31
N TYR A 43 8.84 -51.88 -119.26
CA TYR A 43 9.03 -52.84 -120.33
C TYR A 43 10.34 -52.54 -121.08
N VAL A 44 11.19 -53.55 -121.23
CA VAL A 44 12.15 -53.69 -122.35
C VAL A 44 12.09 -55.17 -122.72
N THR A 45 11.10 -55.53 -123.55
CA THR A 45 11.29 -55.97 -124.94
C THR A 45 12.20 -57.18 -125.10
N VAL A 46 11.53 -58.33 -125.23
CA VAL A 46 11.93 -59.50 -126.01
C VAL A 46 12.52 -59.06 -127.35
N SER A 47 13.75 -59.49 -127.64
CA SER A 47 14.23 -59.70 -129.01
C SER A 47 14.54 -61.18 -129.19
N SER A 48 13.74 -61.78 -130.07
CA SER A 48 13.96 -63.08 -130.66
C SER A 48 15.29 -63.13 -131.40
N GLY A 49 16.15 -64.05 -131.01
CA GLY A 49 17.25 -64.57 -131.82
C GLY A 49 17.10 -66.07 -131.91
N GLY A 50 16.26 -66.54 -132.83
CA GLY A 50 16.22 -67.94 -133.18
C GLY A 50 17.46 -68.29 -133.99
N ALA A 51 18.17 -69.34 -133.60
CA ALA A 51 18.87 -70.21 -134.53
C ALA A 51 19.26 -71.52 -133.83
N GLN A 52 18.84 -72.61 -134.46
CA GLN A 52 19.64 -73.82 -134.62
C GLN A 52 19.58 -74.86 -133.49
N VAL A 53 18.56 -75.71 -133.66
CA VAL A 53 18.66 -77.17 -133.53
C VAL A 53 20.04 -77.65 -133.99
N GLY A 54 20.81 -78.23 -133.07
CA GLY A 54 22.05 -78.91 -133.36
C GLY A 54 22.53 -79.63 -132.10
N GLY A 55 22.47 -80.96 -132.11
CA GLY A 55 22.89 -81.80 -130.99
C GLY A 55 24.30 -81.45 -130.53
N GLY A 56 24.39 -80.83 -129.37
CA GLY A 56 25.62 -80.54 -128.65
C GLY A 56 25.55 -81.21 -127.29
N SER A 57 26.49 -82.13 -127.06
CA SER A 57 26.82 -82.82 -125.82
C SER A 57 26.30 -82.16 -124.53
N TYR A 58 25.74 -82.97 -123.62
CA TYR A 58 25.34 -82.64 -122.24
C TYR A 58 26.27 -81.61 -121.54
N ASN A 59 27.56 -81.58 -121.88
CA ASN A 59 28.54 -80.60 -121.39
C ASN A 59 28.13 -79.13 -121.57
N ALA A 60 27.57 -78.72 -122.72
CA ALA A 60 27.26 -77.30 -122.96
C ALA A 60 26.10 -76.79 -122.07
N TYR A 61 25.14 -77.67 -121.76
CA TYR A 61 24.06 -77.38 -120.82
C TYR A 61 24.57 -77.28 -119.38
N PHE A 62 25.50 -78.17 -118.98
CA PHE A 62 26.13 -78.08 -117.68
C PHE A 62 26.95 -76.78 -117.54
N GLU A 63 27.63 -76.34 -118.59
CA GLU A 63 28.44 -75.12 -118.58
C GLU A 63 27.58 -73.83 -118.52
N ASP A 64 26.46 -73.76 -119.25
CA ASP A 64 25.47 -72.67 -119.13
C ASP A 64 24.76 -72.68 -117.76
N HIS A 65 24.41 -73.86 -117.24
CA HIS A 65 23.80 -73.99 -115.91
C HIS A 65 24.76 -73.57 -114.79
N LEU A 66 26.03 -73.98 -114.86
CA LEU A 66 27.08 -73.55 -113.93
C LEU A 66 27.31 -72.04 -114.02
N SER A 67 27.29 -71.46 -115.22
CA SER A 67 27.43 -70.00 -115.42
C SER A 67 26.27 -69.22 -114.79
N ARG A 68 25.03 -69.71 -114.91
CA ARG A 68 23.86 -69.11 -114.24
C ARG A 68 23.93 -69.26 -112.73
N LEU A 69 24.32 -70.43 -112.22
CA LEU A 69 24.52 -70.64 -110.78
C LEU A 69 25.62 -69.74 -110.22
N HIS A 70 26.74 -69.57 -110.94
CA HIS A 70 27.77 -68.61 -110.55
C HIS A 70 27.25 -67.17 -110.54
N ALA A 71 26.51 -66.74 -111.56
CA ALA A 71 25.90 -65.41 -111.58
C ALA A 71 24.89 -65.21 -110.42
N ASP A 72 24.09 -66.23 -110.09
CA ASP A 72 23.16 -66.19 -108.96
C ASP A 72 23.90 -66.16 -107.61
N ILE A 73 24.99 -66.92 -107.47
CA ILE A 73 25.89 -66.86 -106.30
C ILE A 73 26.50 -65.46 -106.17
N GLU A 74 26.98 -64.86 -107.25
CA GLU A 74 27.54 -63.50 -107.23
C GLU A 74 26.49 -62.44 -106.87
N LEU A 75 25.28 -62.54 -107.43
CA LEU A 75 24.17 -61.63 -107.14
C LEU A 75 23.72 -61.74 -105.68
N THR A 76 23.58 -62.96 -105.15
CA THR A 76 23.20 -63.21 -103.76
C THR A 76 24.31 -62.79 -102.80
N THR A 77 25.58 -63.03 -103.15
CA THR A 77 26.75 -62.55 -102.39
C THR A 77 26.79 -61.03 -102.33
N ARG A 78 26.58 -60.34 -103.46
CA ARG A 78 26.51 -58.87 -103.50
C ARG A 78 25.35 -58.31 -102.68
N LYS A 79 24.17 -58.97 -102.71
CA LYS A 79 23.03 -58.60 -101.85
C LYS A 79 23.35 -58.81 -100.38
N LEU A 80 23.99 -59.92 -100.02
CA LEU A 80 24.44 -60.21 -98.67
C LEU A 80 25.42 -59.14 -98.16
N GLU A 81 26.40 -58.74 -98.98
CA GLU A 81 27.34 -57.67 -98.64
C GLU A 81 26.64 -56.31 -98.42
N LEU A 82 25.66 -55.97 -99.27
CA LEU A 82 24.88 -54.75 -99.10
C LEU A 82 24.05 -54.78 -97.81
N GLU A 83 23.42 -55.90 -97.49
CA GLU A 83 22.69 -56.08 -96.23
C GLU A 83 23.63 -56.07 -95.02
N GLN A 84 24.82 -56.67 -95.10
CA GLN A 84 25.84 -56.58 -94.06
C GLN A 84 26.29 -55.13 -93.82
N ARG A 85 26.51 -54.34 -94.88
CA ARG A 85 26.83 -52.90 -94.75
C ARG A 85 25.67 -52.11 -94.16
N ARG A 86 24.44 -52.45 -94.54
CA ARG A 86 23.23 -51.82 -93.99
C ARG A 86 23.08 -52.13 -92.51
N LEU A 87 23.29 -53.38 -92.11
CA LEU A 87 23.24 -53.84 -90.72
C LEU A 87 24.34 -53.15 -89.91
N ALA A 88 25.58 -53.11 -90.41
CA ALA A 88 26.68 -52.41 -89.74
C ALA A 88 26.43 -50.89 -89.61
N LYS A 89 25.69 -50.26 -90.54
CA LYS A 89 25.26 -48.87 -90.41
C LYS A 89 24.18 -48.73 -89.34
N LEU A 90 23.17 -49.60 -89.34
CA LEU A 90 22.10 -49.60 -88.35
C LEU A 90 22.64 -49.85 -86.93
N ASP A 91 23.61 -50.73 -86.75
CA ASP A 91 24.26 -50.96 -85.44
C ASP A 91 25.02 -49.71 -84.97
N LYS A 92 25.69 -48.98 -85.87
CA LYS A 92 26.33 -47.70 -85.54
C LYS A 92 25.31 -46.64 -85.16
N ASP A 93 24.20 -46.55 -85.90
CA ASP A 93 23.13 -45.58 -85.61
C ASP A 93 22.42 -45.94 -84.29
N LEU A 94 22.23 -47.25 -84.00
CA LEU A 94 21.67 -47.74 -82.75
C LEU A 94 22.58 -47.43 -81.56
N THR A 95 23.87 -47.78 -81.65
CA THR A 95 24.84 -47.50 -80.58
C THR A 95 25.00 -45.99 -80.34
N ALA A 96 24.95 -45.17 -81.39
CA ALA A 96 24.91 -43.72 -81.26
C ALA A 96 23.64 -43.26 -80.51
N ALA A 97 22.46 -43.75 -80.90
CA ALA A 97 21.20 -43.40 -80.26
C ALA A 97 21.13 -43.86 -78.79
N GLU A 98 21.64 -45.05 -78.46
CA GLU A 98 21.76 -45.54 -77.08
C GLU A 98 22.72 -44.67 -76.26
N SER A 99 23.84 -44.27 -76.83
CA SER A 99 24.79 -43.35 -76.17
C SER A 99 24.17 -41.96 -75.92
N GLU A 100 23.37 -41.45 -76.85
CA GLU A 100 22.64 -40.19 -76.66
C GLU A 100 21.52 -40.32 -75.62
N TYR A 101 20.77 -41.42 -75.64
CA TYR A 101 19.70 -41.70 -74.69
C TYR A 101 20.27 -41.79 -73.27
N THR A 102 21.33 -42.56 -73.08
CA THR A 102 22.01 -42.68 -71.78
C THR A 102 22.57 -41.35 -71.29
N GLN A 103 23.16 -40.54 -72.17
CA GLN A 103 23.60 -39.18 -71.84
C GLN A 103 22.43 -38.26 -71.43
N LYS A 104 21.30 -38.30 -72.14
CA LYS A 104 20.10 -37.51 -71.80
C LYS A 104 19.51 -37.96 -70.47
N GLN A 105 19.43 -39.26 -70.23
CA GLN A 105 18.94 -39.82 -68.97
C GLN A 105 19.83 -39.38 -67.79
N GLN A 106 21.15 -39.43 -67.94
CA GLN A 106 22.09 -38.96 -66.92
C GLN A 106 21.93 -37.46 -66.65
N LYS A 107 21.84 -36.62 -67.70
CA LYS A 107 21.60 -35.18 -67.56
C LYS A 107 20.29 -34.87 -66.84
N TYR A 108 19.21 -35.57 -67.20
CA TYR A 108 17.92 -35.40 -66.54
C TYR A 108 17.99 -35.80 -65.07
N LYS A 109 18.65 -36.93 -64.74
CA LYS A 109 18.83 -37.37 -63.36
C LYS A 109 19.62 -36.37 -62.52
N VAL A 110 20.69 -35.78 -63.07
CA VAL A 110 21.49 -34.75 -62.38
C VAL A 110 20.70 -33.45 -62.20
N LEU A 111 19.93 -33.04 -63.21
CA LEU A 111 19.08 -31.85 -63.12
C LEU A 111 17.99 -32.05 -62.06
N GLN A 112 17.36 -33.23 -62.05
CA GLN A 112 16.35 -33.59 -61.07
C GLN A 112 16.92 -33.62 -59.65
N SER A 113 18.06 -34.26 -59.43
CA SER A 113 18.70 -34.28 -58.09
C SER A 113 19.10 -32.88 -57.65
N SER A 114 19.65 -32.05 -58.55
CA SER A 114 19.98 -30.65 -58.23
C SER A 114 18.75 -29.81 -57.88
N GLN A 115 17.61 -30.08 -58.54
CA GLN A 115 16.35 -29.40 -58.27
C GLN A 115 15.76 -29.84 -56.93
N GLU A 116 15.76 -31.14 -56.64
CA GLU A 116 15.33 -31.71 -55.36
C GLU A 116 16.21 -31.22 -54.20
N ASP A 117 17.54 -31.12 -54.40
CA ASP A 117 18.46 -30.55 -53.42
C ASP A 117 18.18 -29.06 -53.16
N ALA A 118 17.97 -28.27 -54.21
CA ALA A 118 17.63 -26.85 -54.08
C ALA A 118 16.27 -26.63 -53.40
N GLN A 119 15.27 -27.46 -53.71
CA GLN A 119 13.97 -27.45 -53.03
C GLN A 119 14.11 -27.87 -51.56
N GLY A 120 14.90 -28.90 -51.27
CA GLY A 120 15.19 -29.35 -49.92
C GLY A 120 15.92 -28.30 -49.08
N GLN A 121 16.86 -27.56 -49.68
CA GLN A 121 17.53 -26.42 -49.02
C GLN A 121 16.54 -25.30 -48.70
N ARG A 122 15.72 -24.88 -49.67
CA ARG A 122 14.68 -23.86 -49.45
C ARG A 122 13.68 -24.28 -48.37
N HIS A 123 13.27 -25.55 -48.35
CA HIS A 123 12.37 -26.06 -47.31
C HIS A 123 13.02 -26.01 -45.92
N LYS A 124 14.31 -26.38 -45.80
CA LYS A 124 15.06 -26.25 -44.54
C LYS A 124 15.18 -24.79 -44.09
N GLU A 125 15.44 -23.86 -45.00
CA GLU A 125 15.47 -22.42 -44.70
C GLU A 125 14.09 -21.93 -44.23
N LEU A 126 13.02 -22.35 -44.89
CA LEU A 126 11.64 -22.00 -44.51
C LEU A 126 11.33 -22.50 -43.09
N LEU A 127 11.64 -23.76 -42.78
CA LEU A 127 11.48 -24.32 -41.43
C LEU A 127 12.31 -23.59 -40.37
N GLN A 128 13.53 -23.14 -40.72
CA GLN A 128 14.36 -22.34 -39.81
C GLN A 128 13.73 -20.97 -39.54
N LEU A 129 13.21 -20.32 -40.58
CA LEU A 129 12.53 -19.03 -40.45
C LEU A 129 11.22 -19.15 -39.66
N GLU A 130 10.43 -20.20 -39.89
CA GLU A 130 9.24 -20.52 -39.10
C GLU A 130 9.59 -20.72 -37.63
N ARG A 131 10.60 -21.54 -37.33
CA ARG A 131 11.05 -21.74 -35.95
C ARG A 131 11.52 -20.43 -35.31
N GLN A 132 12.23 -19.58 -36.05
CA GLN A 132 12.64 -18.26 -35.54
C GLN A 132 11.43 -17.36 -35.29
N LEU A 133 10.44 -17.37 -36.18
CA LEU A 133 9.21 -16.62 -36.02
C LEU A 133 8.44 -17.07 -34.77
N ASP A 134 8.28 -18.37 -34.57
CA ASP A 134 7.62 -18.94 -33.38
C ASP A 134 8.32 -18.52 -32.08
N LEU A 135 9.65 -18.56 -32.07
CA LEU A 135 10.44 -18.09 -30.92
C LEU A 135 10.23 -16.58 -30.67
N LYS A 136 10.14 -15.77 -31.72
CA LYS A 136 9.87 -14.34 -31.60
C LYS A 136 8.45 -14.05 -31.14
N ILE A 137 7.45 -14.80 -31.61
CA ILE A 137 6.06 -14.71 -31.17
C ILE A 137 5.95 -15.10 -29.69
N SER A 138 6.56 -16.21 -29.29
CA SER A 138 6.58 -16.66 -27.89
C SER A 138 7.24 -15.63 -26.98
N SER A 139 8.38 -15.06 -27.40
CA SER A 139 9.07 -13.99 -26.67
C SER A 139 8.22 -12.72 -26.56
N TYR A 140 7.57 -12.31 -27.65
CA TYR A 140 6.65 -11.17 -27.68
C TYR A 140 5.48 -11.36 -26.71
N ASN A 141 4.84 -12.53 -26.75
CA ASN A 141 3.72 -12.86 -25.87
C ASN A 141 4.15 -12.85 -24.38
N ARG A 142 5.34 -13.38 -24.07
CA ARG A 142 5.91 -13.31 -22.71
C ARG A 142 6.13 -11.89 -22.24
N LEU A 143 6.71 -11.03 -23.11
CA LEU A 143 6.92 -9.62 -22.79
C LEU A 143 5.59 -8.86 -22.65
N ASN A 144 4.59 -9.20 -23.45
CA ASN A 144 3.27 -8.58 -23.37
C ASN A 144 2.56 -8.96 -22.05
N ALA A 145 2.55 -10.25 -21.69
CA ALA A 145 2.01 -10.71 -20.41
C ALA A 145 2.70 -10.04 -19.22
N HIS A 146 4.03 -9.87 -19.28
CA HIS A 146 4.78 -9.13 -18.27
C HIS A 146 4.39 -7.64 -18.23
N ASN A 147 4.17 -7.00 -19.38
CA ASN A 147 3.70 -5.61 -19.44
C ASN A 147 2.30 -5.46 -18.84
N ASP A 148 1.40 -6.40 -19.12
CA ASP A 148 0.05 -6.43 -18.54
C ASP A 148 0.11 -6.61 -17.02
N GLY A 149 1.02 -7.46 -16.51
CA GLY A 149 1.31 -7.57 -15.09
C GLY A 149 1.80 -6.25 -14.46
N LEU A 150 2.74 -5.56 -15.10
CA LEU A 150 3.23 -4.25 -14.66
C LEU A 150 2.12 -3.19 -14.67
N ARG A 151 1.23 -3.21 -15.68
CA ARG A 151 0.08 -2.30 -15.74
C ARG A 151 -0.89 -2.54 -14.58
N ALA A 152 -1.20 -3.81 -14.30
CA ALA A 152 -2.04 -4.17 -13.16
C ALA A 152 -1.42 -3.71 -11.84
N GLN A 153 -0.10 -3.89 -11.66
CA GLN A 153 0.62 -3.40 -10.48
C GLN A 153 0.59 -1.87 -10.37
N ILE A 154 0.78 -1.15 -11.47
CA ILE A 154 0.68 0.32 -11.49
C ILE A 154 -0.72 0.78 -11.08
N ASP A 155 -1.77 0.11 -11.58
CA ASP A 155 -3.14 0.48 -11.25
C ASP A 155 -3.49 0.13 -9.80
N GLN A 156 -2.96 -0.95 -9.25
CA GLN A 156 -3.05 -1.26 -7.83
C GLN A 156 -2.39 -0.19 -6.96
N LEU A 157 -1.14 0.19 -7.28
CA LEU A 157 -0.43 1.27 -6.57
C LEU A 157 -1.15 2.61 -6.67
N ARG A 158 -1.82 2.90 -7.80
CA ARG A 158 -2.64 4.11 -7.95
C ARG A 158 -3.85 4.10 -7.03
N LYS A 159 -4.54 2.96 -6.89
CA LYS A 159 -5.68 2.80 -5.96
C LYS A 159 -5.23 2.96 -4.51
N GLU A 160 -4.13 2.32 -4.13
CA GLU A 160 -3.54 2.44 -2.80
C GLU A 160 -3.15 3.88 -2.48
N ARG A 161 -2.48 4.57 -3.41
CA ARG A 161 -2.16 6.00 -3.28
C ARG A 161 -3.41 6.86 -3.08
N GLN A 162 -4.49 6.60 -3.83
CA GLN A 162 -5.75 7.33 -3.67
C GLN A 162 -6.39 7.09 -2.31
N LEU A 163 -6.36 5.85 -1.80
CA LEU A 163 -6.86 5.52 -0.47
C LEU A 163 -6.03 6.21 0.62
N LEU A 164 -4.70 6.18 0.50
CA LEU A 164 -3.80 6.89 1.40
C LEU A 164 -4.07 8.39 1.38
N ASP A 165 -4.20 9.01 0.22
CA ASP A 165 -4.55 10.44 0.08
C ASP A 165 -5.88 10.77 0.77
N GLN A 166 -6.86 9.87 0.76
CA GLN A 166 -8.13 10.06 1.49
C GLN A 166 -7.94 9.98 3.00
N VAL A 167 -7.16 9.01 3.49
CA VAL A 167 -6.84 8.88 4.92
C VAL A 167 -6.05 10.10 5.40
N PHE A 168 -5.05 10.55 4.65
CA PHE A 168 -4.29 11.76 4.96
C PHE A 168 -5.19 12.99 5.08
N ARG A 169 -6.12 13.19 4.14
CA ARG A 169 -7.10 14.29 4.25
C ARG A 169 -7.98 14.19 5.49
N LYS A 170 -8.42 12.99 5.87
CA LYS A 170 -9.21 12.77 7.09
C LYS A 170 -8.39 13.11 8.34
N VAL A 171 -7.13 12.67 8.40
CA VAL A 171 -6.21 12.97 9.51
C VAL A 171 -5.92 14.47 9.58
N GLU A 172 -5.63 15.12 8.45
CA GLU A 172 -5.44 16.58 8.40
C GLU A 172 -6.67 17.34 8.92
N ASN A 173 -7.88 16.92 8.52
CA ASN A 173 -9.11 17.53 8.99
C ASN A 173 -9.31 17.30 10.50
N SER A 174 -8.98 16.12 11.01
CA SER A 174 -9.00 15.83 12.45
C SER A 174 -8.02 16.70 13.22
N ILE A 175 -6.77 16.84 12.73
CA ILE A 175 -5.75 17.70 13.35
C ILE A 175 -6.21 19.17 13.35
N ARG A 176 -6.79 19.65 12.25
CA ARG A 176 -7.38 21.01 12.18
C ARG A 176 -8.57 21.17 13.14
N GLY A 177 -9.33 20.11 13.38
CA GLY A 177 -10.40 20.08 14.37
C GLY A 177 -9.85 20.18 15.80
N SER A 178 -8.89 19.31 16.15
CA SER A 178 -8.23 19.32 17.46
C SER A 178 -7.52 20.64 17.75
N ARG A 179 -6.86 21.24 16.75
CA ARG A 179 -6.23 22.56 16.89
C ARG A 179 -7.26 23.64 17.24
N ARG A 180 -8.41 23.66 16.56
CA ARG A 180 -9.50 24.60 16.88
C ARG A 180 -10.04 24.39 18.28
N ALA A 181 -10.26 23.15 18.70
CA ALA A 181 -10.70 22.82 20.05
C ALA A 181 -9.69 23.28 21.13
N ILE A 182 -8.38 23.14 20.87
CA ILE A 182 -7.33 23.64 21.76
C ILE A 182 -7.33 25.18 21.81
N GLU A 183 -7.47 25.85 20.68
CA GLU A 183 -7.55 27.32 20.62
C GLU A 183 -8.79 27.85 21.36
N GLU A 184 -9.94 27.17 21.22
CA GLU A 184 -11.18 27.48 21.97
C GLU A 184 -10.99 27.28 23.47
N ALA A 185 -10.47 26.13 23.91
CA ALA A 185 -10.18 25.86 25.32
C ALA A 185 -9.19 26.88 25.92
N ASN A 186 -8.17 27.29 25.16
CA ASN A 186 -7.24 28.34 25.60
C ASN A 186 -7.92 29.70 25.74
N SER A 187 -8.84 30.04 24.83
CA SER A 187 -9.65 31.25 24.94
C SER A 187 -10.54 31.22 26.19
N GLU A 188 -11.17 30.09 26.48
CA GLU A 188 -11.97 29.90 27.71
C GLU A 188 -11.11 30.01 28.97
N ILE A 189 -9.93 29.38 28.99
CA ILE A 189 -8.97 29.48 30.10
C ILE A 189 -8.56 30.93 30.33
N ASN A 190 -8.28 31.69 29.28
CA ASN A 190 -7.92 33.10 29.40
C ASN A 190 -9.08 33.98 29.91
N ASN A 191 -10.31 33.72 29.46
CA ASN A 191 -11.50 34.39 29.98
C ASN A 191 -11.70 34.08 31.48
N ASN A 192 -11.59 32.81 31.87
CA ASN A 192 -11.71 32.38 33.26
C ASN A 192 -10.61 32.98 34.15
N LYS A 193 -9.37 33.09 33.65
CA LYS A 193 -8.28 33.80 34.35
C LYS A 193 -8.60 35.28 34.54
N CYS A 194 -9.10 35.96 33.52
CA CYS A 194 -9.50 37.36 33.63
C CYS A 194 -10.62 37.57 34.66
N GLU A 195 -11.63 36.68 34.68
CA GLU A 195 -12.69 36.72 35.68
C GLU A 195 -12.15 36.42 37.09
N HIS A 196 -11.27 35.43 37.24
CA HIS A 196 -10.60 35.14 38.50
C HIS A 196 -9.82 36.35 39.03
N ASP A 197 -9.05 37.02 38.16
CA ASP A 197 -8.28 38.22 38.53
C ASP A 197 -9.20 39.36 38.99
N LYS A 198 -10.34 39.57 38.32
CA LYS A 198 -11.35 40.56 38.76
C LYS A 198 -11.92 40.20 40.14
N MET A 199 -12.23 38.93 40.39
CA MET A 199 -12.74 38.48 41.69
C MET A 199 -11.66 38.61 42.78
N GLN A 200 -10.41 38.27 42.47
CA GLN A 200 -9.29 38.43 43.38
C GLN A 200 -9.07 39.91 43.74
N GLN A 201 -9.14 40.82 42.77
CA GLN A 201 -9.07 42.27 43.01
C GLN A 201 -10.21 42.75 43.92
N ARG A 202 -11.45 42.27 43.71
CA ARG A 202 -12.59 42.58 44.57
C ARG A 202 -12.38 42.08 46.00
N CYS A 203 -11.94 40.84 46.17
CA CYS A 203 -11.62 40.27 47.49
C CYS A 203 -10.52 41.07 48.19
N GLN A 204 -9.47 41.47 47.48
CA GLN A 204 -8.40 42.31 48.04
C GLN A 204 -8.92 43.70 48.44
N ALA A 205 -9.78 44.32 47.62
CA ALA A 205 -10.37 45.61 47.93
C ALA A 205 -11.26 45.56 49.18
N LEU A 206 -12.11 44.54 49.29
CA LEU A 206 -12.95 44.29 50.46
C LEU A 206 -12.10 44.00 51.70
N GLY A 207 -11.05 43.17 51.58
CA GLY A 207 -10.11 42.91 52.67
C GLY A 207 -9.45 44.20 53.19
N LYS A 208 -8.98 45.07 52.29
CA LYS A 208 -8.44 46.39 52.66
C LYS A 208 -9.48 47.29 53.31
N ALA A 209 -10.75 47.24 52.89
CA ALA A 209 -11.82 48.01 53.52
C ALA A 209 -12.10 47.54 54.95
N LEU A 210 -12.24 46.24 55.16
CA LEU A 210 -12.43 45.64 56.49
C LEU A 210 -11.25 45.92 57.43
N GLU A 211 -10.01 45.89 56.94
CA GLU A 211 -8.82 46.24 57.73
C GLU A 211 -8.86 47.70 58.20
N ARG A 212 -9.32 48.63 57.33
CA ARG A 212 -9.51 50.04 57.70
C ARG A 212 -10.61 50.20 58.74
N GLU A 213 -11.76 49.55 58.55
CA GLU A 213 -12.85 49.57 59.53
C GLU A 213 -12.42 49.00 60.88
N ARG A 214 -11.68 47.89 60.88
CA ARG A 214 -11.14 47.29 62.10
C ARG A 214 -10.18 48.22 62.83
N LYS A 215 -9.29 48.90 62.10
CA LYS A 215 -8.39 49.91 62.68
C LYS A 215 -9.17 51.09 63.25
N ASN A 216 -10.15 51.62 62.52
CA ASN A 216 -10.99 52.72 62.99
C ASN A 216 -11.80 52.32 64.22
N PHE A 217 -12.33 51.09 64.25
CA PHE A 217 -13.05 50.57 65.40
C PHE A 217 -12.12 50.40 66.61
N GLN A 218 -10.89 49.93 66.39
CA GLN A 218 -9.88 49.79 67.43
C GLN A 218 -9.50 51.16 68.02
N THR A 219 -9.21 52.16 67.19
CA THR A 219 -8.90 53.53 67.65
C THR A 219 -10.08 54.14 68.40
N ASN A 220 -11.30 54.02 67.86
CA ASN A 220 -12.50 54.51 68.54
C ASN A 220 -12.71 53.83 69.90
N THR A 221 -12.47 52.52 69.99
CA THR A 221 -12.56 51.76 71.25
C THR A 221 -11.50 52.21 72.26
N GLU A 222 -10.28 52.46 71.80
CA GLU A 222 -9.20 52.98 72.65
C GLU A 222 -9.50 54.39 73.16
N ASP A 223 -10.02 55.27 72.31
CA ASP A 223 -10.47 56.61 72.66
C ASP A 223 -11.62 56.58 73.67
N LEU A 224 -12.64 55.75 73.45
CA LEU A 224 -13.74 55.53 74.40
C LEU A 224 -13.22 55.01 75.75
N LYS A 225 -12.29 54.04 75.76
CA LYS A 225 -11.64 53.56 76.99
C LYS A 225 -10.86 54.67 77.69
N LYS A 226 -10.24 55.59 76.96
CA LYS A 226 -9.53 56.74 77.52
C LYS A 226 -10.51 57.74 78.13
N GLN A 227 -11.58 58.08 77.43
CA GLN A 227 -12.65 58.96 77.95
C GLN A 227 -13.29 58.39 79.22
N ILE A 228 -13.59 57.09 79.26
CA ILE A 228 -14.12 56.42 80.47
C ILE A 228 -13.11 56.49 81.62
N ARG A 229 -11.81 56.27 81.35
CA ARG A 229 -10.77 56.39 82.38
C ARG A 229 -10.67 57.81 82.93
N GLU A 230 -10.69 58.83 82.06
CA GLU A 230 -10.67 60.24 82.45
C GLU A 230 -11.93 60.64 83.22
N GLN A 231 -13.11 60.21 82.78
CA GLN A 231 -14.36 60.44 83.53
C GLN A 231 -14.34 59.74 84.89
N ASN A 232 -13.91 58.49 84.97
CA ASN A 232 -13.78 57.76 86.23
C ASN A 232 -12.74 58.41 87.16
N GLN A 233 -11.65 58.94 86.60
CA GLN A 233 -10.64 59.65 87.38
C GLN A 233 -11.19 60.97 87.90
N LYS A 234 -11.86 61.77 87.07
CA LYS A 234 -12.55 63.00 87.49
C LYS A 234 -13.65 62.73 88.52
N ALA A 235 -14.40 61.64 88.36
CA ALA A 235 -15.41 61.21 89.32
C ALA A 235 -14.78 60.79 90.65
N ARG A 236 -13.67 60.05 90.63
CA ARG A 236 -12.89 59.73 91.85
C ARG A 236 -12.30 60.97 92.50
N GLU A 237 -11.80 61.93 91.72
CA GLU A 237 -11.29 63.20 92.23
C GLU A 237 -12.42 64.04 92.84
N GLN A 238 -13.60 64.10 92.21
CA GLN A 238 -14.80 64.73 92.76
C GLN A 238 -15.32 64.02 94.00
N GLU A 239 -15.26 62.70 94.06
CA GLU A 239 -15.61 61.90 95.24
C GLU A 239 -14.61 62.13 96.38
N LEU A 240 -13.31 62.19 96.09
CA LEU A 240 -12.26 62.52 97.07
C LEU A 240 -12.40 63.96 97.59
N LEU A 241 -12.73 64.93 96.73
CA LEU A 241 -13.03 66.31 97.11
C LEU A 241 -14.33 66.40 97.94
N SER A 242 -15.35 65.60 97.62
CA SER A 242 -16.61 65.52 98.39
C SER A 242 -16.45 64.78 99.72
N ARG A 243 -15.48 63.85 99.80
CA ARG A 243 -15.15 63.08 101.01
C ARG A 243 -14.17 63.82 101.93
N ALA A 244 -13.34 64.73 101.40
CA ALA A 244 -12.52 65.64 102.20
C ALA A 244 -13.33 66.75 102.90
N GLY A 245 -14.60 66.98 102.51
CA GLY A 245 -15.52 67.92 103.16
C GLY A 245 -16.40 67.34 104.27
N ARG A 246 -16.21 66.06 104.65
CA ARG A 246 -16.98 65.40 105.72
C ARG A 246 -16.07 64.61 106.65
N THR A 247 -15.42 65.32 107.55
CA THR A 247 -14.89 64.75 108.79
C THR A 247 -15.95 64.82 109.88
N ASP A 248 -16.39 63.63 110.31
CA ASP A 248 -16.47 63.19 111.71
C ASP A 248 -17.85 62.74 112.25
N LYS A 249 -17.77 61.65 113.04
CA LYS A 249 -18.76 60.94 113.88
C LYS A 249 -19.64 59.86 113.25
N SER A 250 -19.18 58.61 113.34
CA SER A 250 -19.62 57.67 114.41
C SER A 250 -19.12 56.25 114.15
N GLU A 251 -18.52 55.64 115.17
CA GLU A 251 -18.14 54.24 115.25
C GLU A 251 -19.35 53.29 115.27
N GLU A 252 -19.24 52.12 114.64
CA GLU A 252 -19.10 50.78 115.26
C GLU A 252 -19.82 49.64 114.51
N ARG A 253 -19.05 48.56 114.30
CA ARG A 253 -19.44 47.13 114.23
C ARG A 253 -20.33 46.61 113.10
N ARG A 254 -19.66 45.95 112.13
CA ARG A 254 -19.87 44.55 111.69
C ARG A 254 -18.79 44.28 110.63
N GLY A 255 -17.81 43.41 110.83
CA GLY A 255 -17.99 42.00 111.14
C GLY A 255 -17.85 41.19 109.85
N ALA A 256 -16.75 40.46 109.73
CA ALA A 256 -16.51 39.32 108.84
C ALA A 256 -16.10 39.57 107.36
N SER A 257 -14.86 39.12 107.08
CA SER A 257 -14.54 38.14 106.02
C SER A 257 -14.77 38.54 104.56
N ARG A 258 -13.69 38.87 103.84
CA ARG A 258 -13.07 37.96 102.85
C ARG A 258 -11.95 38.67 102.07
N ARG A 259 -10.78 38.01 102.10
CA ARG A 259 -9.73 37.93 101.08
C ARG A 259 -9.20 39.22 100.44
N LYS A 260 -7.94 39.52 100.76
CA LYS A 260 -6.96 40.01 99.77
C LYS A 260 -6.96 39.06 98.57
N ASN A 261 -7.66 39.43 97.49
CA ASN A 261 -7.35 38.90 96.17
C ASN A 261 -6.07 39.59 95.72
N TYR A 262 -4.97 38.84 95.72
CA TYR A 262 -3.91 39.10 94.75
C TYR A 262 -4.60 39.15 93.38
N MET A 263 -4.35 40.21 92.60
CA MET A 263 -4.64 40.17 91.17
C MET A 263 -3.72 39.13 90.56
N VAL A 264 -4.19 37.89 90.55
CA VAL A 264 -3.75 36.86 89.62
C VAL A 264 -4.12 37.42 88.25
N ALA A 265 -3.14 37.48 87.34
CA ALA A 265 -3.40 37.87 85.97
C ALA A 265 -4.51 36.97 85.40
N ASP A 266 -5.48 37.55 84.68
CA ASP A 266 -6.56 36.82 83.97
C ASP A 266 -6.03 35.76 82.97
N GLU A 267 -4.71 35.60 82.85
CA GLU A 267 -4.06 34.54 82.10
C GLU A 267 -3.93 33.20 82.87
N GLU A 268 -4.12 33.17 84.20
CA GLU A 268 -4.07 31.92 85.00
C GLU A 268 -5.45 31.29 85.28
N GLU A 269 -6.57 32.03 85.28
CA GLU A 269 -7.91 31.43 85.43
C GLU A 269 -8.43 30.70 84.17
N ALA A 270 -7.81 30.94 83.01
CA ALA A 270 -8.01 30.11 81.82
C ALA A 270 -7.14 28.83 81.82
N PHE A 271 -6.28 28.65 82.83
CA PHE A 271 -5.44 27.47 82.98
C PHE A 271 -6.10 26.43 83.88
N SER A 272 -7.25 25.93 83.42
CA SER A 272 -7.82 24.72 84.01
C SER A 272 -6.82 23.57 83.78
N GLU A 273 -6.26 23.03 84.86
CA GLU A 273 -5.43 21.80 84.83
C GLU A 273 -6.15 20.69 84.06
N SER A 274 -7.47 20.61 84.23
CA SER A 274 -8.35 19.71 83.48
C SER A 274 -8.41 20.02 81.97
N ALA A 275 -8.39 21.31 81.56
CA ALA A 275 -8.32 21.70 80.15
C ALA A 275 -6.93 21.50 79.54
N MET A 276 -5.86 21.74 80.30
CA MET A 276 -4.48 21.43 79.89
C MET A 276 -4.30 19.92 79.73
N HIS A 277 -4.78 19.12 80.68
CA HIS A 277 -4.74 17.67 80.61
C HIS A 277 -5.55 17.14 79.42
N ARG A 278 -6.75 17.69 79.16
CA ARG A 278 -7.52 17.40 77.93
C ARG A 278 -6.77 17.78 76.66
N ARG A 279 -6.06 18.92 76.65
CA ARG A 279 -5.26 19.37 75.51
C ARG A 279 -4.05 18.46 75.29
N ILE A 280 -3.33 18.08 76.34
CA ILE A 280 -2.19 17.15 76.29
C ILE A 280 -2.66 15.77 75.82
N LEU A 281 -3.75 15.23 76.36
CA LEU A 281 -4.32 13.95 75.89
C LEU A 281 -4.75 14.03 74.44
N LYS A 282 -5.40 15.13 74.01
CA LYS A 282 -5.79 15.33 72.61
C LYS A 282 -4.57 15.42 71.69
N VAL A 283 -3.51 16.13 72.10
CA VAL A 283 -2.25 16.23 71.33
C VAL A 283 -1.54 14.88 71.29
N CYS A 284 -1.40 14.18 72.42
CA CYS A 284 -0.81 12.85 72.47
C CYS A 284 -1.57 11.85 71.59
N PHE A 285 -2.91 11.88 71.61
CA PHE A 285 -3.74 11.03 70.76
C PHE A 285 -3.62 11.38 69.27
N LEU A 286 -3.62 12.67 68.92
CA LEU A 286 -3.36 13.09 67.55
C LEU A 286 -1.95 12.71 67.10
N ASN A 287 -0.95 12.80 67.99
CA ASN A 287 0.43 12.44 67.70
C ASN A 287 0.60 10.92 67.56
N THR A 288 -0.12 10.10 68.33
CA THR A 288 -0.12 8.63 68.14
C THR A 288 -0.79 8.23 66.83
N ILE A 289 -1.89 8.88 66.44
CA ILE A 289 -2.51 8.70 65.11
C ILE A 289 -1.54 9.09 64.00
N GLN A 290 -0.90 10.27 64.11
CA GLN A 290 0.07 10.73 63.12
C GLN A 290 1.26 9.78 63.02
N ARG A 291 1.83 9.32 64.15
CA ARG A 291 2.92 8.34 64.16
C ARG A 291 2.50 7.01 63.54
N ARG A 292 1.25 6.57 63.75
CA ARG A 292 0.70 5.38 63.09
C ARG A 292 0.61 5.59 61.58
N HIS A 293 0.14 6.75 61.14
CA HIS A 293 0.09 7.12 59.71
C HIS A 293 1.49 7.15 59.09
N ILE A 294 2.46 7.80 59.75
CA ILE A 294 3.85 7.86 59.28
C ILE A 294 4.44 6.45 59.17
N LYS A 295 4.26 5.60 60.19
CA LYS A 295 4.70 4.19 60.15
C LYS A 295 4.05 3.41 59.01
N GLN A 296 2.77 3.66 58.72
CA GLN A 296 2.09 3.05 57.59
C GLN A 296 2.68 3.50 56.25
N HIS A 297 2.95 4.80 56.10
CA HIS A 297 3.60 5.34 54.89
C HIS A 297 5.01 4.77 54.70
N MET A 298 5.80 4.61 55.76
CA MET A 298 7.12 3.98 55.67
C MET A 298 7.05 2.53 55.19
N LYS A 299 6.12 1.72 55.70
CA LYS A 299 5.92 0.35 55.22
C LYS A 299 5.55 0.32 53.72
N ASN A 300 4.71 1.24 53.27
CA ASN A 300 4.35 1.32 51.85
C ASN A 300 5.58 1.67 50.99
N ILE A 301 6.44 2.59 51.46
CA ILE A 301 7.69 2.95 50.78
C ILE A 301 8.64 1.74 50.70
N GLU A 302 8.81 0.98 51.78
CA GLU A 302 9.63 -0.24 51.79
C GLU A 302 9.13 -1.28 50.76
N VAL A 303 7.82 -1.44 50.63
CA VAL A 303 7.22 -2.33 49.62
C VAL A 303 7.52 -1.84 48.20
N PHE A 304 7.40 -0.53 47.95
CA PHE A 304 7.77 0.04 46.65
C PHE A 304 9.26 -0.14 46.35
N GLU A 305 10.12 0.08 47.32
CA GLU A 305 11.57 -0.08 47.17
C GLU A 305 11.95 -1.53 46.84
N GLN A 306 11.32 -2.53 47.49
CA GLN A 306 11.49 -3.94 47.14
C GLN A 306 11.03 -4.27 45.71
N ALA A 307 9.87 -3.72 45.30
CA ALA A 307 9.36 -3.91 43.95
C ALA A 307 10.29 -3.28 42.89
N PHE A 308 10.76 -2.05 43.12
CA PHE A 308 11.74 -1.41 42.23
C PHE A 308 13.06 -2.17 42.17
N SER A 309 13.54 -2.71 43.28
CA SER A 309 14.74 -3.56 43.31
C SER A 309 14.58 -4.83 42.46
N THR A 310 13.39 -5.44 42.51
CA THR A 310 13.06 -6.63 41.70
C THR A 310 12.94 -6.29 40.21
N ILE A 311 12.33 -5.15 39.87
CA ILE A 311 12.27 -4.69 38.48
C ILE A 311 13.67 -4.37 37.97
N LYS A 312 14.50 -3.69 38.76
CA LYS A 312 15.88 -3.36 38.41
C LYS A 312 16.75 -4.60 38.18
N SER A 313 16.60 -5.63 39.01
CA SER A 313 17.36 -6.88 38.84
C SER A 313 16.88 -7.73 37.65
N SER A 314 15.58 -7.70 37.32
CA SER A 314 15.01 -8.49 36.22
C SER A 314 15.12 -7.81 34.85
N THR A 315 14.98 -6.49 34.79
CA THR A 315 14.98 -5.72 33.53
C THR A 315 16.32 -5.08 33.20
N LEU A 316 17.26 -5.06 34.15
CA LEU A 316 18.57 -4.39 34.05
C LEU A 316 18.50 -2.86 33.82
N ILE A 317 17.31 -2.26 33.95
CA ILE A 317 17.13 -0.80 33.87
C ILE A 317 17.53 -0.22 35.24
N SER A 318 18.57 0.60 35.25
CA SER A 318 19.14 1.13 36.50
C SER A 318 18.56 2.47 36.93
N ASP A 319 17.97 3.21 35.99
CA ASP A 319 17.36 4.53 36.20
C ASP A 319 15.86 4.41 36.53
N ILE A 320 15.47 5.06 37.63
CA ILE A 320 14.10 5.06 38.12
C ILE A 320 13.19 5.87 37.20
N GLU A 321 13.67 6.99 36.64
CA GLU A 321 12.87 7.83 35.75
C GLU A 321 12.49 7.08 34.46
N GLU A 322 13.41 6.28 33.93
CA GLU A 322 13.18 5.43 32.77
C GLU A 322 12.13 4.34 33.06
N ILE A 323 12.20 3.67 34.22
CA ILE A 323 11.20 2.68 34.64
C ILE A 323 9.81 3.32 34.76
N VAL A 324 9.70 4.50 35.38
CA VAL A 324 8.43 5.22 35.52
C VAL A 324 7.88 5.62 34.15
N LYS A 325 8.72 6.08 33.22
CA LYS A 325 8.31 6.45 31.86
C LYS A 325 7.77 5.24 31.08
N ILE A 326 8.44 4.10 31.19
CA ILE A 326 7.97 2.84 30.57
C ILE A 326 6.66 2.40 31.20
N PHE A 327 6.54 2.49 32.53
CA PHE A 327 5.31 2.11 33.24
C PHE A 327 4.12 2.99 32.82
N VAL A 328 4.29 4.32 32.76
CA VAL A 328 3.25 5.25 32.28
C VAL A 328 2.83 4.91 30.84
N SER A 329 3.80 4.62 29.97
CA SER A 329 3.52 4.20 28.59
C SER A 329 2.73 2.88 28.52
N LEU A 330 3.09 1.90 29.33
CA LEU A 330 2.38 0.62 29.44
C LEU A 330 0.98 0.80 30.06
N GLU A 331 0.83 1.66 31.05
CA GLU A 331 -0.44 1.97 31.68
C GLU A 331 -1.38 2.66 30.67
N GLN A 332 -0.86 3.61 29.87
CA GLN A 332 -1.64 4.26 28.82
C GLN A 332 -2.06 3.27 27.73
N ARG A 333 -1.19 2.32 27.36
CA ARG A 333 -1.53 1.22 26.44
C ARG A 333 -2.58 0.29 27.04
N ASN A 334 -2.45 -0.07 28.32
CA ASN A 334 -3.41 -0.92 29.03
C ASN A 334 -4.77 -0.25 29.17
N PHE A 335 -4.81 1.05 29.46
CA PHE A 335 -6.05 1.83 29.50
C PHE A 335 -6.73 1.87 28.13
N SER A 336 -5.95 2.04 27.07
CA SER A 336 -6.46 1.99 25.69
C SER A 336 -7.03 0.62 25.34
N LEU A 337 -6.33 -0.46 25.72
CA LEU A 337 -6.81 -1.84 25.57
C LEU A 337 -8.10 -2.09 26.35
N LEU A 338 -8.17 -1.64 27.61
CA LEU A 338 -9.38 -1.78 28.43
C LEU A 338 -10.57 -1.03 27.80
N THR A 339 -10.33 0.17 27.27
CA THR A 339 -11.35 0.94 26.55
C THR A 339 -11.83 0.20 25.30
N TYR A 340 -10.90 -0.40 24.54
CA TYR A 340 -11.23 -1.20 23.37
C TYR A 340 -12.01 -2.47 23.73
N VAL A 341 -11.59 -3.19 24.78
CA VAL A 341 -12.31 -4.37 25.29
C VAL A 341 -13.72 -3.99 25.74
N ASN A 342 -13.88 -2.87 26.44
CA ASN A 342 -15.19 -2.37 26.84
C ASN A 342 -16.06 -1.99 25.64
N GLN A 343 -15.47 -1.43 24.59
CA GLN A 343 -16.19 -1.13 23.34
C GLN A 343 -16.63 -2.42 22.65
N LEU A 344 -15.74 -3.40 22.51
CA LEU A 344 -16.08 -4.71 21.95
C LEU A 344 -17.18 -5.41 22.76
N ASN A 345 -17.16 -5.32 24.09
CA ASN A 345 -18.22 -5.87 24.93
C ASN A 345 -19.59 -5.19 24.65
N ARG A 346 -19.62 -3.87 24.47
CA ARG A 346 -20.86 -3.16 24.06
C ARG A 346 -21.32 -3.58 22.67
N ASP A 347 -20.39 -3.77 21.74
CA ASP A 347 -20.72 -4.21 20.38
C ASP A 347 -21.27 -5.65 20.42
N ILE A 348 -20.69 -6.53 21.24
CA ILE A 348 -21.18 -7.89 21.49
C ILE A 348 -22.59 -7.85 22.09
N GLU A 349 -22.84 -7.04 23.12
CA GLU A 349 -24.17 -6.88 23.72
C GLU A 349 -25.19 -6.39 22.69
N THR A 350 -24.82 -5.42 21.86
CA THR A 350 -25.68 -4.88 20.80
C THR A 350 -26.03 -5.95 19.77
N ILE A 351 -25.04 -6.74 19.34
CA ILE A 351 -25.25 -7.85 18.41
C ILE A 351 -26.10 -8.95 19.05
N GLN A 352 -25.90 -9.24 20.33
CA GLN A 352 -26.71 -10.22 21.05
C GLN A 352 -28.17 -9.78 21.20
N ILE A 353 -28.42 -8.50 21.46
CA ILE A 353 -29.78 -7.93 21.49
C ILE A 353 -30.42 -8.10 20.11
N ARG A 354 -29.73 -7.70 19.04
CA ARG A 354 -30.22 -7.85 17.67
C ARG A 354 -30.50 -9.31 17.31
N ASN A 355 -29.63 -10.24 17.73
CA ASN A 355 -29.85 -11.67 17.52
C ASN A 355 -31.07 -12.18 18.29
N LYS A 356 -31.31 -11.71 19.52
CA LYS A 356 -32.52 -12.04 20.29
C LYS A 356 -33.78 -11.47 19.65
N GLU A 357 -33.73 -10.24 19.15
CA GLU A 357 -34.84 -9.63 18.42
C GLU A 357 -35.14 -10.41 17.14
N LEU A 358 -34.11 -10.74 16.36
CA LEU A 358 -34.25 -11.57 15.17
C LEU A 358 -34.82 -12.96 15.51
N GLN A 359 -34.32 -13.60 16.56
CA GLN A 359 -34.86 -14.87 17.01
C GLN A 359 -36.33 -14.75 17.44
N ALA A 360 -36.69 -13.70 18.19
CA ALA A 360 -38.08 -13.43 18.57
C ALA A 360 -38.96 -13.17 17.34
N THR A 361 -38.45 -12.50 16.29
CA THR A 361 -39.18 -12.35 15.04
C THR A 361 -39.31 -13.66 14.27
N ILE A 362 -38.31 -14.54 14.31
CA ILE A 362 -38.38 -15.89 13.72
C ILE A 362 -39.43 -16.71 14.47
N ASP A 363 -39.38 -16.71 15.80
CA ASP A 363 -40.30 -17.46 16.65
C ASP A 363 -41.74 -16.92 16.52
N ALA A 364 -41.92 -15.60 16.44
CA ALA A 364 -43.23 -14.98 16.19
C ALA A 364 -43.78 -15.28 14.78
N ARG A 365 -42.88 -15.49 13.81
CA ARG A 365 -43.24 -15.85 12.43
C ARG A 365 -43.37 -17.36 12.24
N ASN A 366 -42.99 -18.13 13.25
CA ASN A 366 -43.07 -19.58 13.30
C ASN A 366 -43.68 -20.03 14.65
N PRO A 367 -44.93 -19.62 14.99
CA PRO A 367 -45.59 -20.15 16.17
C PRO A 367 -45.79 -21.66 15.97
N GLU A 368 -45.34 -22.46 16.94
CA GLU A 368 -45.29 -23.92 16.89
C GLU A 368 -46.60 -24.60 16.45
N GLY A 369 -46.45 -25.65 15.64
CA GLY A 369 -47.42 -26.76 15.54
C GLY A 369 -47.71 -27.23 14.11
N PRO A 370 -47.36 -28.48 13.73
CA PRO A 370 -47.82 -29.07 12.47
C PRO A 370 -49.29 -29.46 12.62
N ALA A 371 -50.19 -28.50 12.47
CA ALA A 371 -51.61 -28.76 12.32
C ALA A 371 -52.02 -28.35 10.91
N ASP A 372 -52.33 -29.36 10.09
CA ASP A 372 -52.81 -29.23 8.72
C ASP A 372 -53.91 -28.16 8.57
N PRO A 373 -53.64 -27.03 7.86
CA PRO A 373 -54.63 -25.98 7.63
C PRO A 373 -55.51 -26.22 6.39
N TRP A 374 -55.56 -27.44 5.84
CA TRP A 374 -56.24 -27.72 4.57
C TRP A 374 -57.69 -28.19 4.70
N LYS A 375 -58.42 -27.86 5.78
CA LYS A 375 -59.81 -28.31 5.92
C LYS A 375 -60.92 -27.27 5.91
N ASP A 376 -60.63 -25.98 6.12
CA ASP A 376 -61.69 -24.96 6.12
C ASP A 376 -61.29 -23.69 5.35
N MET A 377 -61.07 -23.79 4.03
CA MET A 377 -61.07 -22.62 3.15
C MET A 377 -62.49 -22.33 2.65
N ASN A 378 -63.11 -21.35 3.32
CA ASN A 378 -64.29 -20.61 2.91
C ASN A 378 -64.00 -19.80 1.61
N PRO A 379 -64.81 -19.88 0.54
CA PRO A 379 -64.50 -19.26 -0.75
C PRO A 379 -65.05 -17.82 -0.83
N HIS A 380 -64.49 -16.89 -0.05
CA HIS A 380 -64.69 -15.44 -0.29
C HIS A 380 -63.48 -14.65 0.19
N ALA A 381 -62.44 -14.57 -0.65
CA ALA A 381 -61.40 -13.54 -0.55
C ALA A 381 -60.76 -13.34 -1.93
N SER A 382 -61.55 -12.74 -2.84
CA SER A 382 -61.16 -12.44 -4.22
C SER A 382 -60.70 -10.99 -4.40
N GLU A 383 -59.95 -10.42 -3.46
CA GLU A 383 -59.35 -9.09 -3.63
C GLU A 383 -57.97 -9.09 -2.97
N ASN A 384 -56.89 -8.95 -3.78
CA ASN A 384 -55.46 -8.74 -3.43
C ASN A 384 -54.42 -9.79 -3.91
N PHE A 385 -54.72 -10.59 -4.94
CA PHE A 385 -53.72 -11.52 -5.51
C PHE A 385 -52.50 -10.89 -6.23
N PRO A 386 -52.52 -9.64 -6.78
CA PRO A 386 -51.31 -9.07 -7.40
C PRO A 386 -50.26 -8.57 -6.38
N ALA A 387 -50.69 -8.16 -5.18
CA ALA A 387 -49.81 -7.58 -4.17
C ALA A 387 -48.97 -8.63 -3.43
N VAL A 388 -49.54 -9.82 -3.19
CA VAL A 388 -48.89 -10.90 -2.43
C VAL A 388 -47.77 -11.57 -3.23
N LEU A 389 -47.94 -11.76 -4.54
CA LEU A 389 -46.88 -12.27 -5.43
C LEU A 389 -45.70 -11.28 -5.57
N THR A 390 -46.00 -9.97 -5.53
CA THR A 390 -44.97 -8.92 -5.61
C THR A 390 -44.19 -8.79 -4.30
N TYR A 391 -44.82 -9.07 -3.14
CA TYR A 391 -44.16 -9.07 -1.83
C TYR A 391 -43.37 -10.35 -1.56
N ALA A 392 -43.88 -11.52 -1.98
CA ALA A 392 -43.15 -12.78 -1.92
C ALA A 392 -41.91 -12.79 -2.84
N GLY A 393 -42.00 -12.19 -4.04
CA GLY A 393 -40.85 -11.99 -4.92
C GLY A 393 -39.77 -11.06 -4.33
N LYS A 394 -40.17 -10.04 -3.56
CA LYS A 394 -39.23 -9.16 -2.84
C LYS A 394 -38.54 -9.86 -1.67
N GLN A 395 -39.24 -10.72 -0.91
CA GLN A 395 -38.63 -11.45 0.20
C GLN A 395 -37.67 -12.56 -0.24
N VAL A 396 -37.93 -13.25 -1.36
CA VAL A 396 -36.97 -14.20 -1.94
C VAL A 396 -35.74 -13.48 -2.51
N ALA A 397 -35.90 -12.26 -3.03
CA ALA A 397 -34.79 -11.42 -3.47
C ALA A 397 -33.93 -10.93 -2.27
N GLU A 398 -34.55 -10.52 -1.17
CA GLU A 398 -33.84 -10.09 0.06
C GLU A 398 -33.09 -11.25 0.74
N GLN A 399 -33.68 -12.44 0.85
CA GLN A 399 -32.97 -13.64 1.33
C GLN A 399 -31.79 -14.02 0.42
N GLY A 400 -31.92 -13.81 -0.89
CA GLY A 400 -30.82 -13.97 -1.84
C GLY A 400 -29.72 -12.93 -1.65
N HIS A 401 -30.05 -11.71 -1.21
CA HIS A 401 -29.07 -10.65 -0.92
C HIS A 401 -28.27 -10.96 0.36
N ASP A 402 -28.91 -11.44 1.42
CA ASP A 402 -28.22 -11.79 2.66
C ASP A 402 -27.31 -13.02 2.48
N ALA A 403 -27.75 -14.02 1.70
CA ALA A 403 -26.91 -15.16 1.33
C ALA A 403 -25.70 -14.75 0.47
N ARG A 404 -25.88 -13.77 -0.44
CA ARG A 404 -24.77 -13.20 -1.23
C ARG A 404 -23.80 -12.41 -0.36
N ALA A 405 -24.30 -11.60 0.58
CA ALA A 405 -23.45 -10.84 1.50
C ALA A 405 -22.61 -11.78 2.41
N LEU A 406 -23.21 -12.86 2.91
CA LEU A 406 -22.47 -13.89 3.66
C LEU A 406 -21.43 -14.61 2.81
N ALA A 407 -21.74 -14.91 1.54
CA ALA A 407 -20.78 -15.51 0.61
C ALA A 407 -19.62 -14.55 0.30
N GLU A 408 -19.90 -13.26 0.15
CA GLU A 408 -18.89 -12.22 -0.10
C GLU A 408 -17.97 -12.03 1.11
N ILE A 409 -18.52 -11.99 2.33
CA ILE A 409 -17.72 -11.92 3.57
C ILE A 409 -16.84 -13.17 3.71
N LYS A 410 -17.37 -14.37 3.46
CA LYS A 410 -16.58 -15.61 3.47
C LYS A 410 -15.46 -15.58 2.43
N GLN A 411 -15.74 -15.09 1.22
CA GLN A 411 -14.73 -14.94 0.18
C GLN A 411 -13.65 -13.93 0.57
N GLN A 412 -14.03 -12.84 1.24
CA GLN A 412 -13.08 -11.83 1.70
C GLN A 412 -12.18 -12.36 2.83
N ILE A 413 -12.74 -13.12 3.77
CA ILE A 413 -11.96 -13.83 4.81
C ILE A 413 -10.96 -14.79 4.17
N GLN A 414 -11.40 -15.58 3.18
CA GLN A 414 -10.50 -16.52 2.50
C GLN A 414 -9.37 -15.78 1.77
N LYS A 415 -9.68 -14.69 1.03
CA LYS A 415 -8.66 -13.87 0.38
C LYS A 415 -7.66 -13.28 1.36
N THR A 416 -8.09 -12.87 2.56
CA THR A 416 -7.17 -12.39 3.59
C THR A 416 -6.30 -13.50 4.16
N LEU A 417 -6.81 -14.72 4.30
CA LEU A 417 -6.02 -15.88 4.75
C LEU A 417 -4.96 -16.26 3.72
N ASP A 418 -5.35 -16.36 2.44
CA ASP A 418 -4.42 -16.68 1.36
C ASP A 418 -3.31 -15.61 1.26
N ALA A 419 -3.67 -14.32 1.42
CA ALA A 419 -2.70 -13.22 1.42
C ALA A 419 -1.78 -13.21 2.65
N THR A 420 -2.21 -13.78 3.79
CA THR A 420 -1.32 -13.97 4.94
C THR A 420 -0.37 -15.15 4.74
N GLU A 421 -0.86 -16.25 4.17
CA GLU A 421 -0.02 -17.41 3.85
C GLU A 421 1.07 -17.08 2.82
N GLU A 422 0.74 -16.29 1.80
CA GLU A 422 1.73 -15.79 0.82
C GLU A 422 2.81 -14.95 1.49
N LYS A 423 2.44 -14.05 2.42
CA LYS A 423 3.41 -13.25 3.17
C LYS A 423 4.29 -14.10 4.08
N ASP A 424 3.72 -15.11 4.73
CA ASP A 424 4.50 -16.02 5.58
C ASP A 424 5.50 -16.82 4.72
N HIS A 425 5.11 -17.21 3.50
CA HIS A 425 6.01 -17.83 2.54
C HIS A 425 7.13 -16.88 2.08
N ASP A 426 6.81 -15.61 1.79
CA ASP A 426 7.81 -14.59 1.43
C ASP A 426 8.79 -14.32 2.57
N VAL A 427 8.31 -14.26 3.81
CA VAL A 427 9.14 -14.12 5.01
C VAL A 427 10.07 -15.33 5.13
N ALA A 428 9.56 -16.54 4.96
CA ALA A 428 10.38 -17.75 4.99
C ALA A 428 11.43 -17.77 3.86
N ALA A 429 11.09 -17.34 2.65
CA ALA A 429 12.01 -17.23 1.54
C ALA A 429 13.11 -16.19 1.81
N LEU A 430 12.76 -15.02 2.33
CA LEU A 430 13.72 -13.98 2.72
C LEU A 430 14.65 -14.45 3.84
N SER A 431 14.13 -15.16 4.86
CA SER A 431 14.95 -15.78 5.90
C SER A 431 15.96 -16.77 5.32
N LYS A 432 15.54 -17.59 4.35
CA LYS A 432 16.44 -18.53 3.66
C LYS A 432 17.55 -17.80 2.88
N TYR A 433 17.22 -16.74 2.14
CA TYR A 433 18.23 -15.94 1.44
C TYR A 433 19.22 -15.29 2.40
N LEU A 434 18.76 -14.81 3.56
CA LEU A 434 19.63 -14.27 4.59
C LEU A 434 20.60 -15.33 5.15
N GLU A 435 20.13 -16.56 5.35
CA GLU A 435 21.01 -17.68 5.73
C GLU A 435 22.04 -18.02 4.65
N GLU A 436 21.64 -18.01 3.37
CA GLU A 436 22.54 -18.25 2.23
C GLU A 436 23.61 -17.14 2.07
N CYS A 437 23.28 -15.89 2.40
CA CYS A 437 24.23 -14.77 2.35
C CYS A 437 25.21 -14.74 3.54
N ARG A 438 24.89 -15.40 4.65
CA ARG A 438 25.70 -15.41 5.88
C ARG A 438 27.17 -15.81 5.68
N PRO A 439 27.50 -16.92 4.98
CA PRO A 439 28.91 -17.29 4.77
C PRO A 439 29.66 -16.26 3.92
N ASN A 440 29.01 -15.61 2.95
CA ASN A 440 29.65 -14.58 2.13
C ASN A 440 29.97 -13.33 2.95
N ILE A 441 29.02 -12.88 3.78
CA ILE A 441 29.22 -11.74 4.67
C ILE A 441 30.33 -12.04 5.68
N TRP A 442 30.34 -13.25 6.25
CA TRP A 442 31.40 -13.69 7.14
C TRP A 442 32.79 -13.69 6.47
N ASN A 443 32.89 -14.18 5.23
CA ASN A 443 34.14 -14.14 4.47
C ASN A 443 34.64 -12.70 4.26
N ILE A 444 33.73 -11.75 4.03
CA ILE A 444 34.08 -10.32 3.93
C ILE A 444 34.58 -9.80 5.27
N VAL A 445 33.90 -10.09 6.38
CA VAL A 445 34.33 -9.70 7.74
C VAL A 445 35.71 -10.26 8.05
N LYS A 446 35.95 -11.54 7.74
CA LYS A 446 37.24 -12.20 7.93
C LYS A 446 38.35 -11.53 7.11
N PHE A 447 38.09 -11.27 5.83
CA PHE A 447 39.03 -10.58 4.94
C PHE A 447 39.38 -9.19 5.47
N LEU A 448 38.36 -8.40 5.87
CA LEU A 448 38.58 -7.07 6.42
C LEU A 448 39.38 -7.11 7.73
N LYS A 449 39.14 -8.11 8.58
CA LYS A 449 39.88 -8.31 9.84
C LYS A 449 41.36 -8.63 9.60
N GLU A 450 41.68 -9.37 8.55
CA GLU A 450 43.06 -9.76 8.19
C GLU A 450 43.80 -8.63 7.45
N GLU A 451 43.14 -7.94 6.53
CA GLU A 451 43.78 -6.98 5.62
C GLU A 451 43.86 -5.54 6.17
N ILE A 452 42.90 -5.10 6.99
CA ILE A 452 42.91 -3.73 7.52
C ILE A 452 44.21 -3.44 8.29
N PRO A 453 44.71 -4.29 9.20
CA PRO A 453 45.98 -4.04 9.89
C PRO A 453 47.17 -3.91 8.92
N SER A 454 47.22 -4.76 7.88
CA SER A 454 48.29 -4.77 6.87
C SER A 454 48.29 -3.50 6.00
N LEU A 455 47.12 -3.09 5.52
CA LEU A 455 46.94 -1.87 4.71
C LEU A 455 47.28 -0.60 5.49
N VAL A 456 47.01 -0.63 6.79
CA VAL A 456 47.32 0.44 7.71
C VAL A 456 48.83 0.58 7.93
N GLU A 457 49.56 -0.52 8.10
CA GLU A 457 51.03 -0.50 8.23
C GLU A 457 51.75 0.00 6.97
N GLN A 458 51.15 -0.16 5.77
CA GLN A 458 51.81 0.15 4.50
C GLN A 458 51.59 1.58 3.97
N GLY A 459 50.64 2.37 4.50
CA GLY A 459 50.23 3.61 3.82
C GLY A 459 49.71 4.77 4.66
N TYR A 460 49.64 4.65 5.99
CA TYR A 460 49.07 5.72 6.83
C TYR A 460 50.06 6.19 7.90
N GLU A 461 50.46 7.46 7.83
CA GLU A 461 51.49 8.06 8.70
C GLU A 461 50.91 8.74 9.98
N GLY A 462 49.70 8.38 10.41
CA GLY A 462 49.03 8.98 11.57
C GLY A 462 48.37 7.98 12.52
N ASP A 463 48.01 8.43 13.73
CA ASP A 463 47.25 7.62 14.69
C ASP A 463 45.87 7.27 14.13
N LEU A 464 45.55 5.98 14.10
CA LEU A 464 44.30 5.51 13.52
C LEU A 464 43.11 5.79 14.42
N PRO A 465 41.96 6.19 13.85
CA PRO A 465 40.70 6.12 14.56
C PRO A 465 40.43 4.67 14.96
N ALA A 466 40.33 4.40 16.25
CA ALA A 466 40.00 3.07 16.75
C ALA A 466 38.61 2.66 16.23
N MET A 467 38.48 1.41 15.74
CA MET A 467 37.16 0.79 15.53
C MET A 467 36.38 0.85 16.83
N LYS A 468 35.16 1.39 16.78
CA LYS A 468 34.29 1.48 17.96
C LYS A 468 33.61 0.15 18.23
N MET A 469 33.46 -0.70 17.21
CA MET A 469 32.86 -2.02 17.36
C MET A 469 33.91 -3.14 17.44
N SER A 470 33.67 -4.10 18.33
CA SER A 470 34.41 -5.36 18.39
C SER A 470 34.12 -6.19 17.14
N ALA A 471 35.12 -6.93 16.67
CA ALA A 471 34.93 -7.85 15.55
C ALA A 471 33.87 -8.92 15.89
N PRO A 472 32.85 -9.13 15.03
CA PRO A 472 31.87 -10.20 15.20
C PRO A 472 32.53 -11.57 15.28
N ASP A 473 31.95 -12.48 16.05
CA ASP A 473 32.29 -13.90 16.04
C ASP A 473 31.48 -14.64 14.96
N GLU A 474 32.01 -15.74 14.43
CA GLU A 474 31.39 -16.58 13.39
C GLU A 474 30.00 -17.09 13.82
N HIS A 475 29.85 -17.31 15.13
CA HIS A 475 28.64 -17.82 15.76
C HIS A 475 27.66 -16.73 16.15
N ASP A 476 27.99 -15.45 15.94
CA ASP A 476 27.08 -14.37 16.29
C ASP A 476 25.82 -14.45 15.40
N GLY A 477 24.68 -14.74 16.05
CA GLY A 477 23.40 -14.97 15.41
C GLY A 477 22.83 -13.75 14.71
N GLN A 478 23.34 -12.56 15.03
CA GLN A 478 22.81 -11.31 14.51
C GLN A 478 23.61 -10.83 13.28
N MET A 479 23.05 -11.03 12.08
CA MET A 479 23.62 -10.54 10.82
C MET A 479 23.89 -9.03 10.83
N ASN A 480 23.04 -8.26 11.53
CA ASN A 480 23.21 -6.82 11.66
C ASN A 480 24.55 -6.43 12.30
N HIS A 481 25.06 -7.23 13.24
CA HIS A 481 26.35 -6.97 13.86
C HIS A 481 27.50 -7.09 12.84
N HIS A 482 27.43 -8.09 11.95
CA HIS A 482 28.37 -8.28 10.85
C HIS A 482 28.33 -7.14 9.84
N LEU A 483 27.14 -6.72 9.42
CA LEU A 483 26.98 -5.63 8.45
C LEU A 483 27.45 -4.29 8.99
N MET A 484 27.15 -3.98 10.26
CA MET A 484 27.65 -2.76 10.92
C MET A 484 29.19 -2.76 11.01
N TYR A 485 29.80 -3.90 11.31
CA TYR A 485 31.26 -4.02 11.32
C TYR A 485 31.88 -3.79 9.94
N VAL A 486 31.28 -4.36 8.87
CA VAL A 486 31.71 -4.12 7.48
C VAL A 486 31.58 -2.64 7.11
N GLU A 487 30.50 -1.98 7.50
CA GLU A 487 30.31 -0.55 7.24
C GLU A 487 31.36 0.32 7.95
N GLU A 488 31.62 0.06 9.24
CA GLU A 488 32.64 0.78 10.00
C GLU A 488 34.05 0.55 9.43
N ALA A 489 34.36 -0.68 9.03
CA ALA A 489 35.60 -1.04 8.34
C ALA A 489 35.78 -0.26 7.02
N LEU A 490 34.74 -0.18 6.19
CA LEU A 490 34.79 0.55 4.93
C LEU A 490 34.92 2.07 5.14
N MET A 491 34.28 2.62 6.18
CA MET A 491 34.45 4.02 6.54
C MET A 491 35.89 4.33 6.98
N LEU A 492 36.52 3.46 7.76
CA LEU A 492 37.92 3.59 8.14
C LEU A 492 38.84 3.51 6.93
N PHE A 493 38.62 2.54 6.04
CA PHE A 493 39.39 2.43 4.81
C PHE A 493 39.27 3.68 3.92
N ARG A 494 38.06 4.23 3.80
CA ARG A 494 37.82 5.49 3.08
C ARG A 494 38.54 6.67 3.72
N ALA A 495 38.60 6.75 5.05
CA ALA A 495 39.34 7.80 5.75
C ALA A 495 40.85 7.70 5.47
N CYS A 496 41.41 6.49 5.44
CA CYS A 496 42.81 6.26 5.08
C CYS A 496 43.11 6.66 3.63
N LEU A 497 42.19 6.41 2.69
CA LEU A 497 42.33 6.86 1.30
C LEU A 497 42.21 8.38 1.12
N GLY A 498 41.44 9.05 1.99
CA GLY A 498 41.19 10.50 1.90
C GLY A 498 42.40 11.38 2.23
N SER A 499 43.42 10.84 2.88
CA SER A 499 44.66 11.56 3.22
C SER A 499 45.74 11.48 2.12
N ALA A 500 45.57 10.59 1.14
CA ALA A 500 46.43 10.55 -0.03
C ALA A 500 45.89 11.54 -1.07
N ASP A 501 46.52 12.70 -1.16
CA ASP A 501 46.32 13.72 -2.19
C ASP A 501 46.15 13.06 -3.57
N MET A 502 44.92 13.05 -4.09
CA MET A 502 44.59 12.69 -5.47
C MET A 502 45.20 13.74 -6.41
N ARG A 503 46.52 13.69 -6.60
CA ARG A 503 47.17 14.30 -7.75
C ARG A 503 46.67 13.54 -8.98
N HIS A 504 45.69 14.13 -9.66
CA HIS A 504 45.23 13.69 -10.97
C HIS A 504 46.40 13.61 -11.96
N THR A 505 47.01 12.44 -12.10
CA THR A 505 47.79 12.09 -13.29
C THR A 505 46.79 11.64 -14.36
N GLY A 506 46.40 12.58 -15.20
CA GLY A 506 45.54 12.32 -16.35
C GLY A 506 46.22 11.37 -17.33
N VAL A 507 45.81 10.10 -17.32
CA VAL A 507 46.09 9.17 -18.42
C VAL A 507 45.11 9.50 -19.55
N GLN A 508 45.61 10.18 -20.59
CA GLN A 508 44.86 10.36 -21.83
C GLN A 508 44.67 9.02 -22.54
N ALA A 509 43.44 8.52 -22.57
CA ALA A 509 43.04 7.43 -23.44
C ALA A 509 42.91 7.96 -24.89
N LYS A 510 43.82 7.52 -25.77
CA LYS A 510 43.67 7.65 -27.23
C LYS A 510 42.39 6.91 -27.66
N GLN A 511 41.40 7.64 -28.17
CA GLN A 511 40.29 7.05 -28.91
C GLN A 511 40.75 6.69 -30.34
N PRO A 512 40.45 5.49 -30.85
CA PRO A 512 40.64 5.18 -32.26
C PRO A 512 39.53 5.87 -33.09
N ALA A 513 39.98 6.61 -34.10
CA ALA A 513 39.13 7.24 -35.09
C ALA A 513 38.41 6.20 -35.96
N GLY A 514 37.13 6.44 -36.22
CA GLY A 514 36.44 5.93 -37.40
C GLY A 514 35.28 4.98 -37.12
N LEU A 515 34.08 5.53 -36.91
CA LEU A 515 32.85 4.89 -37.37
C LEU A 515 31.83 5.97 -37.75
N LYS A 516 31.51 5.98 -39.04
CA LYS A 516 30.58 6.91 -39.70
C LYS A 516 29.15 6.59 -39.25
N LYS A 517 28.41 7.61 -38.83
CA LYS A 517 26.94 7.57 -38.69
C LYS A 517 26.31 7.29 -40.07
N PRO A 518 25.41 6.30 -40.20
CA PRO A 518 24.55 6.23 -41.36
C PRO A 518 23.43 7.26 -41.26
N THR A 519 23.28 7.93 -42.40
CA THR A 519 22.33 8.94 -42.83
C THR A 519 20.86 8.48 -42.79
N ASP A 520 20.01 9.50 -42.72
CA ASP A 520 18.56 9.49 -42.78
C ASP A 520 17.96 8.52 -43.83
N LEU A 521 16.89 7.82 -43.43
CA LEU A 521 15.99 7.13 -44.35
C LEU A 521 14.70 7.95 -44.55
N PRO A 522 14.09 7.88 -45.76
CA PRO A 522 13.09 8.82 -46.21
C PRO A 522 11.66 8.42 -45.80
N SER A 523 10.84 9.45 -45.57
CA SER A 523 9.39 9.39 -45.40
C SER A 523 8.71 8.74 -46.61
N MET A 524 8.03 7.59 -46.41
CA MET A 524 7.22 6.96 -47.44
C MET A 524 5.79 7.48 -47.36
N ALA A 525 5.40 8.22 -48.40
CA ALA A 525 4.06 8.72 -48.64
C ALA A 525 3.22 7.68 -49.41
N HIS A 526 1.91 7.75 -49.18
CA HIS A 526 0.82 7.48 -50.11
C HIS A 526 0.83 6.16 -50.90
N PHE A 527 -0.02 5.22 -50.47
CA PHE A 527 -0.70 4.32 -51.40
C PHE A 527 -2.19 4.28 -51.04
N THR A 528 -2.98 5.03 -51.81
CA THR A 528 -4.44 4.96 -51.86
C THR A 528 -4.83 3.87 -52.84
N LEU A 529 -5.50 2.81 -52.38
CA LEU A 529 -6.31 1.96 -53.25
C LEU A 529 -7.78 2.17 -52.88
N ALA A 530 -8.49 2.79 -53.81
CA ALA A 530 -9.94 2.85 -53.85
C ALA A 530 -10.49 1.64 -54.61
N ASN A 531 -11.76 1.33 -54.34
CA ASN A 531 -12.72 0.50 -55.09
C ASN A 531 -12.91 -0.95 -54.62
N ALA A 532 -13.89 -1.13 -53.73
CA ALA A 532 -14.99 -2.09 -53.94
C ALA A 532 -16.26 -1.57 -53.22
N PRO A 533 -17.45 -1.63 -53.85
CA PRO A 533 -18.70 -1.07 -53.33
C PRO A 533 -19.58 -2.11 -52.60
N ASP A 534 -20.49 -1.59 -51.77
CA ASP A 534 -21.85 -2.05 -51.41
C ASP A 534 -22.15 -3.55 -51.28
N ASP A 535 -22.59 -3.96 -50.07
CA ASP A 535 -23.97 -4.40 -49.84
C ASP A 535 -24.25 -4.66 -48.34
N ASP A 536 -25.18 -3.85 -47.82
CA ASP A 536 -26.29 -4.10 -46.88
C ASP A 536 -26.11 -4.67 -45.44
N ASP A 537 -26.53 -3.81 -44.50
CA ASP A 537 -27.43 -4.02 -43.36
C ASP A 537 -27.13 -5.11 -42.31
N ASP A 538 -26.64 -4.66 -41.14
CA ASP A 538 -27.14 -5.14 -39.84
C ASP A 538 -26.85 -4.09 -38.75
N ASP A 539 -27.91 -3.43 -38.27
CA ASP A 539 -27.91 -2.52 -37.14
C ASP A 539 -27.76 -3.29 -35.82
N GLU A 540 -26.60 -3.24 -35.18
CA GLU A 540 -26.53 -3.55 -33.74
C GLU A 540 -25.54 -2.65 -32.98
N ALA A 541 -26.10 -1.87 -32.06
CA ALA A 541 -25.43 -0.84 -31.28
C ALA A 541 -24.33 -1.42 -30.38
N GLY A 542 -23.09 -1.37 -30.86
CA GLY A 542 -21.87 -1.62 -30.10
C GLY A 542 -21.16 -0.32 -29.71
N ILE A 543 -20.92 -0.14 -28.41
CA ILE A 543 -20.12 0.96 -27.85
C ILE A 543 -18.68 0.83 -28.35
N GLU A 544 -18.35 1.53 -29.42
CA GLU A 544 -17.00 1.57 -29.95
C GLU A 544 -16.09 2.46 -29.09
N THR A 545 -15.12 1.82 -28.46
CA THR A 545 -13.93 2.44 -27.88
C THR A 545 -13.07 3.04 -28.99
N SER A 546 -13.47 4.22 -29.47
CA SER A 546 -12.65 5.02 -30.38
C SER A 546 -11.38 5.47 -29.65
N THR A 547 -10.26 4.81 -29.98
CA THR A 547 -8.93 5.18 -29.50
C THR A 547 -8.52 6.47 -30.22
N TRP A 548 -8.46 7.58 -29.48
CA TRP A 548 -8.17 8.88 -30.08
C TRP A 548 -6.81 8.85 -30.79
N THR A 549 -6.80 9.36 -32.01
CA THR A 549 -5.56 9.47 -32.78
C THR A 549 -4.61 10.44 -32.11
N ARG A 550 -3.30 10.23 -32.28
CA ARG A 550 -2.25 11.06 -31.66
C ARG A 550 -2.36 12.55 -32.03
N SER A 551 -2.94 12.86 -33.18
CA SER A 551 -3.30 14.22 -33.63
C SER A 551 -4.45 14.82 -32.82
N GLU A 552 -5.52 14.06 -32.57
CA GLU A 552 -6.67 14.50 -31.77
C GLU A 552 -6.29 14.72 -30.30
N LEU A 553 -5.44 13.86 -29.75
CA LEU A 553 -4.89 14.01 -28.40
C LEU A 553 -4.06 15.29 -28.26
N ARG A 554 -3.25 15.62 -29.28
CA ARG A 554 -2.49 16.89 -29.33
C ARG A 554 -3.42 18.10 -29.43
N HIS A 555 -4.45 18.02 -30.27
CA HIS A 555 -5.39 19.12 -30.45
C HIS A 555 -6.21 19.38 -29.18
N LYS A 556 -6.68 18.32 -28.53
CA LYS A 556 -7.44 18.38 -27.28
C LYS A 556 -6.58 18.86 -26.10
N ALA A 557 -5.31 18.47 -26.05
CA ALA A 557 -4.36 19.01 -25.08
C ALA A 557 -4.11 20.51 -25.27
N GLN A 558 -3.93 20.98 -26.52
CA GLN A 558 -3.78 22.40 -26.83
C GLN A 558 -5.04 23.20 -26.49
N GLN A 559 -6.23 22.64 -26.73
CA GLN A 559 -7.50 23.27 -26.41
C GLN A 559 -7.72 23.42 -24.88
N ASN A 560 -7.27 22.43 -24.09
CA ASN A 560 -7.31 22.50 -22.63
C ASN A 560 -6.31 23.52 -22.06
N ILE A 561 -5.12 23.63 -22.66
CA ILE A 561 -4.13 24.65 -22.28
C ILE A 561 -4.67 26.06 -22.63
N ALA A 562 -5.34 26.23 -23.76
CA ALA A 562 -5.99 27.47 -24.15
C ALA A 562 -7.14 27.86 -23.20
N ARG A 563 -7.94 26.88 -22.73
CA ARG A 563 -8.98 27.11 -21.72
C ARG A 563 -8.41 27.57 -20.38
N ARG A 564 -7.27 27.02 -19.95
CA ARG A 564 -6.60 27.43 -18.70
C ARG A 564 -5.96 28.81 -18.78
N ARG A 565 -5.58 29.27 -19.98
CA ARG A 565 -5.03 30.62 -20.18
C ARG A 565 -6.08 31.73 -20.23
N ARG A 566 -7.38 31.41 -20.37
CA ARG A 566 -8.47 32.39 -20.50
C ARG A 566 -9.10 32.87 -19.18
N LYS A 567 -8.55 32.56 -18.00
CA LYS A 567 -9.04 33.15 -16.74
C LYS A 567 -7.91 33.65 -15.82
N PRO A 568 -7.58 34.95 -15.88
CA PRO A 568 -7.07 35.67 -14.74
C PRO A 568 -8.20 36.47 -14.05
N GLY A 569 -8.32 36.23 -12.74
CA GLY A 569 -8.99 36.98 -11.66
C GLY A 569 -10.09 38.01 -11.94
N GLN A 570 -11.20 37.91 -11.20
CA GLN A 570 -11.84 39.06 -10.55
C GLN A 570 -12.94 38.67 -9.56
N THR A 571 -12.91 39.33 -8.39
CA THR A 571 -14.02 39.61 -7.42
C THR A 571 -14.58 38.42 -6.60
N GLY A 572 -14.89 38.51 -5.30
CA GLY A 572 -15.02 39.67 -4.41
C GLY A 572 -16.48 39.96 -4.05
N ASN A 573 -16.94 39.40 -2.93
CA ASN A 573 -17.93 39.94 -1.96
C ASN A 573 -19.45 40.11 -2.31
N LYS A 574 -20.27 39.63 -1.36
CA LYS A 574 -21.57 40.15 -0.82
C LYS A 574 -22.93 39.90 -1.50
N LEU A 575 -23.87 39.51 -0.61
CA LEU A 575 -25.35 39.67 -0.56
C LEU A 575 -26.14 38.80 -1.57
N SER A 576 -27.35 38.28 -1.33
CA SER A 576 -28.51 38.56 -0.46
C SER A 576 -29.35 37.25 -0.44
N MET A 577 -29.83 36.75 0.71
CA MET A 577 -31.18 36.96 1.26
C MET A 577 -32.32 36.95 0.22
N GLU A 578 -33.27 36.03 0.46
CA GLU A 578 -34.72 36.16 0.18
C GLU A 578 -35.27 35.58 -1.14
N GLU A 579 -35.76 34.33 -1.09
CA GLU A 579 -37.06 33.99 -1.69
C GLU A 579 -37.69 32.70 -1.12
N ARG A 580 -38.81 32.91 -0.40
CA ARG A 580 -40.08 32.16 -0.33
C ARG A 580 -40.06 30.64 -0.04
N ARG A 581 -40.52 30.17 1.12
CA ARG A 581 -41.93 30.07 1.63
C ARG A 581 -42.88 29.25 0.73
N ALA A 582 -43.34 28.14 1.31
CA ALA A 582 -44.64 27.44 1.20
C ALA A 582 -44.34 25.92 1.37
N ASP A 583 -44.97 25.11 2.21
CA ASP A 583 -46.22 25.26 2.98
C ASP A 583 -46.48 23.94 3.77
N TYR A 584 -47.21 24.04 4.90
CA TYR A 584 -47.97 23.03 5.70
C TYR A 584 -47.21 21.87 6.42
N ASP A 585 -47.13 21.83 7.77
CA ASP A 585 -48.13 21.43 8.82
C ASP A 585 -48.26 19.89 8.91
N GLU A 586 -48.47 19.17 10.03
CA GLU A 586 -48.74 19.39 11.46
C GLU A 586 -48.51 17.99 12.12
N GLU A 587 -47.93 17.86 13.30
CA GLU A 587 -48.47 17.22 14.53
C GLU A 587 -47.22 16.87 15.37
N GLY A 588 -47.10 17.00 16.69
CA GLY A 588 -48.02 17.26 17.78
C GLY A 588 -47.37 16.70 19.06
N SER A 589 -47.69 17.28 20.22
CA SER A 589 -47.39 16.84 21.61
C SER A 589 -46.01 17.19 22.19
N SER A 590 -45.85 18.22 23.02
CA SER A 590 -46.43 18.52 24.37
C SER A 590 -45.83 17.69 25.51
N MET A 591 -44.94 18.32 26.30
CA MET A 591 -45.10 18.42 27.76
C MET A 591 -44.38 19.65 28.34
N ARG A 592 -45.21 20.58 28.85
CA ARG A 592 -44.91 21.57 29.90
C ARG A 592 -44.60 20.84 31.22
N ARG A 593 -43.82 21.40 32.15
CA ARG A 593 -44.17 22.41 33.20
C ARG A 593 -42.94 22.53 34.14
N GLU A 594 -42.78 23.48 35.06
CA GLU A 594 -43.14 24.89 35.31
C GLU A 594 -42.58 25.24 36.70
N GLY A 595 -42.41 26.54 36.98
CA GLY A 595 -42.26 27.15 38.31
C GLY A 595 -40.97 27.98 38.44
N SER A 596 -40.88 29.30 38.24
CA SER A 596 -41.73 30.45 38.63
C SER A 596 -41.81 30.58 40.18
N LEU A 597 -41.46 31.66 40.89
CA LEU A 597 -41.61 33.14 40.75
C LEU A 597 -40.65 33.87 41.79
N PRO A 598 -40.84 35.14 42.24
CA PRO A 598 -40.49 36.42 41.57
C PRO A 598 -39.86 37.51 42.51
N SER A 599 -39.56 38.70 41.97
CA SER A 599 -39.72 40.09 42.53
C SER A 599 -38.54 41.01 42.12
N LYS A 600 -38.76 42.00 41.23
CA LYS A 600 -39.07 43.45 41.48
C LYS A 600 -37.96 44.21 42.21
N GLU A 601 -37.61 45.47 41.94
CA GLU A 601 -37.78 46.50 40.89
C GLU A 601 -37.01 47.76 41.42
N LEU A 602 -36.66 48.73 40.56
CA LEU A 602 -36.12 50.09 40.84
C LEU A 602 -34.60 50.15 41.16
N GLY A 603 -33.79 51.05 40.61
CA GLY A 603 -34.01 52.18 39.72
C GLY A 603 -32.75 53.07 39.70
N GLU A 604 -32.57 53.79 38.59
CA GLU A 604 -31.76 55.02 38.41
C GLU A 604 -30.23 54.98 38.29
N ALA A 605 -29.78 55.48 37.13
CA ALA A 605 -28.43 55.94 36.82
C ALA A 605 -28.18 57.36 37.40
N PRO A 606 -26.95 57.91 37.35
CA PRO A 606 -26.54 58.57 36.11
C PRO A 606 -25.06 58.44 35.72
N GLN A 607 -24.83 58.78 34.46
CA GLN A 607 -23.58 58.88 33.73
C GLN A 607 -22.62 59.92 34.33
N PHE A 608 -21.30 59.65 34.29
CA PHE A 608 -20.29 60.71 34.18
C PHE A 608 -19.09 60.27 33.34
N SER A 609 -18.49 61.27 32.71
CA SER A 609 -17.66 61.28 31.51
C SER A 609 -16.15 61.04 31.70
N LYS A 610 -15.55 60.45 30.67
CA LYS A 610 -14.23 60.68 30.02
C LYS A 610 -13.13 61.47 30.77
N SER A 611 -11.92 60.88 30.84
CA SER A 611 -10.60 61.41 30.40
C SER A 611 -9.49 60.48 30.92
N SER A 612 -8.63 59.85 30.12
CA SER A 612 -7.46 60.37 29.35
C SER A 612 -6.32 60.91 30.22
N SER A 613 -5.12 60.30 30.08
CA SER A 613 -3.74 60.75 30.40
C SER A 613 -2.95 59.56 30.98
N MET A 614 -2.10 58.85 30.24
CA MET A 614 -0.74 59.20 29.80
C MET A 614 0.18 59.57 30.98
N VAL A 615 1.20 58.73 31.25
CA VAL A 615 2.58 59.08 31.69
C VAL A 615 3.47 57.82 31.63
N ASP A 616 4.55 57.93 30.85
CA ASP A 616 5.74 57.08 30.83
C ASP A 616 6.48 57.09 32.17
N ASN A 617 7.10 55.97 32.57
CA ASN A 617 8.49 56.04 33.04
C ASN A 617 9.23 54.70 33.01
N LYS A 618 10.50 54.80 32.58
CA LYS A 618 11.56 53.78 32.52
C LYS A 618 12.19 53.53 33.90
N THR A 619 13.11 52.57 33.91
CA THR A 619 14.24 52.33 34.87
C THR A 619 13.82 51.81 36.25
N GLU A 620 14.52 50.92 36.95
CA GLU A 620 15.79 50.19 36.82
C GLU A 620 15.81 49.11 37.92
N GLU A 621 16.72 48.14 37.79
CA GLU A 621 17.42 47.35 38.81
C GLU A 621 16.80 47.08 40.20
N THR A 622 16.83 45.82 40.64
CA THR A 622 17.65 45.40 41.80
C THR A 622 17.68 43.88 41.92
N GLY A 623 18.89 43.33 42.06
CA GLY A 623 19.12 41.96 42.49
C GLY A 623 18.96 41.77 44.00
N ARG A 624 18.77 40.51 44.40
CA ARG A 624 19.09 39.86 45.70
C ARG A 624 18.79 38.37 45.52
N ASP A 625 19.80 37.50 45.49
CA ASP A 625 20.51 36.87 46.63
C ASP A 625 19.63 36.04 47.58
N GLU A 626 20.02 34.75 47.71
CA GLU A 626 20.03 33.85 48.88
C GLU A 626 19.81 32.39 48.41
N MET A 627 20.84 31.57 48.13
CA MET A 627 21.80 30.86 49.01
C MET A 627 21.19 30.10 50.20
N TRP A 628 20.71 28.86 50.03
CA TRP A 628 20.74 27.75 51.04
C TRP A 628 20.57 26.43 50.25
N TRP A 629 21.51 25.48 50.17
CA TRP A 629 21.98 24.58 51.25
C TRP A 629 23.31 23.89 50.88
N ARG A 630 24.22 23.81 51.86
CA ARG A 630 25.36 22.88 51.90
C ARG A 630 24.90 21.55 52.51
N GLY A 631 25.38 20.43 51.97
CA GLY A 631 25.30 19.12 52.60
C GLY A 631 26.36 18.18 52.04
N ALA A 632 27.45 18.00 52.76
CA ALA A 632 28.63 17.22 52.41
C ALA A 632 28.51 15.74 52.85
N GLY A 633 29.20 14.85 52.14
CA GLY A 633 29.50 13.48 52.58
C GLY A 633 30.25 12.70 51.49
N ARG A 634 31.53 12.96 51.27
CA ARG A 634 32.70 12.16 51.74
C ARG A 634 32.64 10.66 51.43
N GLU A 635 33.44 10.30 50.44
CA GLU A 635 34.03 9.00 50.16
C GLU A 635 34.71 8.36 51.38
N LYS A 636 34.59 7.04 51.48
CA LYS A 636 35.67 6.20 52.01
C LYS A 636 35.83 4.96 51.14
N LYS A 637 37.04 4.84 50.60
CA LYS A 637 37.66 3.64 50.07
C LYS A 637 37.57 2.47 51.06
N LYS A 638 37.22 1.29 50.54
CA LYS A 638 38.02 0.06 50.70
C LYS A 638 37.73 -0.86 49.53
#